data_AF-A0A2K4FSC9-F1
#
_entry.id   AF-A0A2K4FSC9-F1
#
_cell.length_a   1.000
_cell.length_b   1.000
_cell.length_c   1.000
_cell.angle_alpha   90.00
_cell.angle_beta   90.00
_cell.angle_gamma   90.00
#
_symmetry.space_group_name_H-M   'P 1'
#
loop_
_entity.id
_entity.type
_entity.pdbx_description
1 polymer ?
#
loop_
_entity_poly.entity_id
_entity_poly.type
_entity_poly.pdbx_seq_one_letter_code
_entity_poly.pdbx_strand_id
1 'polypeptide(L)'
;MTTPQPCYHCALPVPPGSRFTAVVLGETRELCCPGCQAVAEAIVAGGLESYYLHRSEASANPETLPVQLIDELALYDRPDVQQSFVRHEGELAETTLLMEGISCAACGWLIEKQLRSLPAVAEARLNLSNHRLHVRWADAQLPLSTLLAELRQIGYVAHPYQADQACEQLAAQNRLALRQLGVAGLLWFQAMMATMATWPEFNIDLSPEMHTILRWVALFLTTPIVFYSCAPFFKGAMRDLRTRHLTMDVSVSLAIGSAYIAGIWTSITGVGELYFDAVGMFALFLLAGRYLERRARERTAAATAQLVNLLPASCLRLADDGQSERILLSELRTGDRVLVHPGAVLPADGRILEGQSSIDESLLTGEYLPQPRQEGDAVTAGTLNVEGALTVEVLALGQDTRLSAIVRLLERAQAEKPRLAEIADRAAQWFLLFSLVAAAAIGLLWWQLDASRAFWIVLAMLVATCPCALSLATPTALTAATGTLHKLGLLLTRGHVLEGLNQIDTVIFDKTGTLTEGRLALRAIRPMAALDSDHCLGLAAALENRSEHPIARAFGRAPMAAEQVQSTPGLGLEGLVAEQRLRIGQPGFVCELSGAAIPQMPDEAGQWLLLGDELGPLAWFVLDDRLRADAPALLAACKARGWRTLLLSGDSSPMVASVAAELGIDEARGGLRPDDKLAVLQQLHQQGRKVLMLGDGVNDVPVLAAADISVAMGSATDLAKTSADAVLLSNRLDALIHAFDLARRTRRVIVENLVWAGLYNGLMLPFAALGWITPVWAAVGMSISSLTVVLNALRLTRQPKAQVFTATPDTRPLPA
;
A
#
# COMPACT_ATOMS: atom_id res chain seq x y z
N MET A 1 -40.51 30.35 -27.80
CA MET A 1 -39.62 30.40 -26.63
C MET A 1 -38.48 31.34 -26.98
N THR A 2 -38.45 32.53 -26.37
CA THR A 2 -37.42 33.54 -26.59
C THR A 2 -36.10 33.02 -26.03
N THR A 3 -35.07 32.93 -26.87
CA THR A 3 -33.71 32.66 -26.41
C THR A 3 -33.32 33.71 -25.35
N PRO A 4 -32.88 33.31 -24.14
CA PRO A 4 -32.48 34.26 -23.11
C PRO A 4 -31.31 35.10 -23.62
N GLN A 5 -31.37 36.42 -23.43
CA GLN A 5 -30.29 37.31 -23.83
C GLN A 5 -29.00 36.92 -23.08
N PRO A 6 -27.86 36.76 -23.77
CA PRO A 6 -26.59 36.44 -23.12
C PRO A 6 -26.02 37.67 -22.41
N CYS A 7 -25.48 37.47 -21.21
CA CYS A 7 -24.79 38.48 -20.43
C CYS A 7 -23.63 39.05 -21.24
N TYR A 8 -23.54 40.37 -21.32
CA TYR A 8 -22.50 40.99 -22.13
C TYR A 8 -21.09 40.73 -21.60
N HIS A 9 -20.90 40.47 -20.30
CA HIS A 9 -19.56 40.21 -19.74
C HIS A 9 -19.14 38.74 -19.85
N CYS A 10 -19.97 37.80 -19.39
CA CYS A 10 -19.62 36.37 -19.25
C CYS A 10 -20.43 35.41 -20.13
N ALA A 11 -21.28 35.92 -21.05
CA ALA A 11 -22.11 35.16 -21.98
C ALA A 11 -23.16 34.18 -21.39
N LEU A 12 -23.27 34.08 -20.06
CA LEU A 12 -24.33 33.32 -19.39
C LEU A 12 -25.71 33.97 -19.60
N PRO A 13 -26.81 33.20 -19.63
CA PRO A 13 -28.16 33.75 -19.84
C PRO A 13 -28.54 34.76 -18.74
N VAL A 14 -29.02 35.93 -19.15
CA VAL A 14 -29.56 36.95 -18.24
C VAL A 14 -30.90 36.45 -17.68
N PRO A 15 -31.06 36.35 -16.34
CA PRO A 15 -32.33 35.96 -15.74
C PRO A 15 -33.46 36.91 -16.16
N PRO A 16 -34.67 36.41 -16.48
CA PRO A 16 -35.81 37.27 -16.82
C PRO A 16 -36.12 38.21 -15.64
N GLY A 17 -36.03 39.52 -15.86
CA GLY A 17 -36.17 40.54 -14.81
C GLY A 17 -34.87 40.97 -14.12
N SER A 18 -33.70 40.63 -14.69
CA SER A 18 -32.42 41.17 -14.21
C SER A 18 -32.40 42.70 -14.27
N ARG A 19 -31.91 43.32 -13.19
CA ARG A 19 -31.76 44.78 -13.06
C ARG A 19 -30.32 45.26 -13.27
N PHE A 20 -29.42 44.35 -13.66
CA PHE A 20 -27.98 44.62 -13.71
C PHE A 20 -27.60 45.05 -15.12
N THR A 21 -27.19 46.31 -15.26
CA THR A 21 -26.80 46.93 -16.54
C THR A 21 -25.56 47.78 -16.37
N ALA A 22 -24.68 47.81 -17.36
CA ALA A 22 -23.56 48.75 -17.41
C ALA A 22 -23.47 49.41 -18.79
N VAL A 23 -22.96 50.65 -18.86
CA VAL A 23 -22.67 51.32 -20.13
C VAL A 23 -21.28 50.90 -20.58
N VAL A 24 -21.19 50.20 -21.70
CA VAL A 24 -19.92 49.72 -22.27
C VAL A 24 -19.89 50.10 -23.75
N LEU A 25 -18.83 50.80 -24.18
CA LEU A 25 -18.69 51.34 -25.55
C LEU A 25 -19.87 52.25 -25.94
N GLY A 26 -20.40 53.00 -24.98
CA GLY A 26 -21.53 53.93 -25.18
C GLY A 26 -22.92 53.28 -25.31
N GLU A 27 -23.03 51.94 -25.23
CA GLU A 27 -24.31 51.23 -25.25
C GLU A 27 -24.64 50.64 -23.86
N THR A 28 -25.91 50.67 -23.47
CA THR A 28 -26.36 50.00 -22.23
C THR A 28 -26.43 48.50 -22.47
N ARG A 29 -25.68 47.72 -21.69
CA ARG A 29 -25.53 46.27 -21.83
C ARG A 29 -26.11 45.55 -20.61
N GLU A 30 -26.86 44.48 -20.84
CA GLU A 30 -27.42 43.64 -19.78
C GLU A 30 -26.40 42.63 -19.24
N LEU A 31 -26.48 42.38 -17.93
CA LEU A 31 -25.56 41.54 -17.19
C LEU A 31 -26.33 40.54 -16.32
N CYS A 32 -25.78 39.34 -16.12
CA CYS A 32 -26.48 38.26 -15.42
C CYS A 32 -26.47 38.41 -13.90
N CYS A 33 -25.51 39.14 -13.32
CA CYS A 33 -25.31 39.24 -11.87
C CYS A 33 -24.61 40.56 -11.48
N PRO A 34 -24.66 40.98 -10.20
CA PRO A 34 -24.00 42.21 -9.74
C PRO A 34 -22.47 42.15 -9.87
N GLY A 35 -21.87 40.95 -9.85
CA GLY A 35 -20.44 40.76 -10.10
C GLY A 35 -20.04 41.14 -11.52
N CYS A 36 -20.82 40.71 -12.53
CA CYS A 36 -20.59 41.12 -13.91
C CYS A 36 -20.78 42.62 -14.11
N GLN A 37 -21.72 43.24 -13.39
CA GLN A 37 -21.90 44.71 -13.39
C GLN A 37 -20.70 45.43 -12.80
N ALA A 38 -20.26 45.04 -11.61
CA ALA A 38 -19.11 45.68 -10.95
C ALA A 38 -17.83 45.56 -11.79
N VAL A 39 -17.59 44.41 -12.43
CA VAL A 39 -16.42 44.20 -13.29
C VAL A 39 -16.53 45.03 -14.58
N ALA A 40 -17.69 45.03 -15.22
CA ALA A 40 -17.90 45.84 -16.43
C ALA A 40 -17.73 47.34 -16.15
N GLU A 41 -18.33 47.85 -15.06
CA GLU A 41 -18.18 49.24 -14.63
C GLU A 41 -16.74 49.57 -14.24
N ALA A 42 -16.02 48.66 -13.58
CA ALA A 42 -14.60 48.85 -13.23
C ALA A 42 -13.68 48.92 -14.46
N ILE A 43 -13.93 48.08 -15.49
CA ILE A 43 -13.17 48.11 -16.74
C ILE A 43 -13.41 49.43 -17.48
N VAL A 44 -14.67 49.89 -17.53
CA VAL A 44 -15.05 51.17 -18.15
C VAL A 44 -14.43 52.34 -17.39
N ALA A 45 -14.55 52.36 -16.06
CA ALA A 45 -13.97 53.39 -15.21
C ALA A 45 -12.43 53.42 -15.28
N GLY A 46 -11.80 52.28 -15.55
CA GLY A 46 -10.36 52.16 -15.77
C GLY A 46 -9.88 52.59 -17.16
N GLY A 47 -10.77 53.02 -18.06
CA GLY A 47 -10.41 53.39 -19.43
C GLY A 47 -10.00 52.21 -20.32
N LEU A 48 -10.36 50.99 -19.92
CA LEU A 48 -9.97 49.73 -20.59
C LEU A 48 -11.10 49.15 -21.46
N GLU A 49 -12.03 49.99 -21.93
CA GLU A 49 -13.18 49.53 -22.75
C GLU A 49 -12.78 48.80 -24.04
N SER A 50 -11.56 49.04 -24.56
CA SER A 50 -11.00 48.31 -25.70
C SER A 50 -10.92 46.80 -25.49
N TYR A 51 -10.90 46.34 -24.23
CA TYR A 51 -11.06 44.94 -23.86
C TYR A 51 -12.27 44.29 -24.54
N TYR A 52 -13.41 44.98 -24.59
CA TYR A 52 -14.64 44.47 -25.17
C TYR A 52 -14.65 44.44 -26.70
N LEU A 53 -13.79 45.24 -27.35
CA LEU A 53 -13.61 45.25 -28.81
C LEU A 53 -12.70 44.10 -29.30
N HIS A 54 -11.72 43.71 -28.47
CA HIS A 54 -10.66 42.78 -28.88
C HIS A 54 -10.76 41.40 -28.24
N ARG A 55 -11.72 41.17 -27.32
CA ARG A 55 -11.90 39.86 -26.71
C ARG A 55 -12.41 38.82 -27.72
N SER A 56 -11.76 37.66 -27.71
CA SER A 56 -12.12 36.50 -28.52
C SER A 56 -13.22 35.66 -27.85
N GLU A 57 -13.26 35.65 -26.52
CA GLU A 57 -14.18 34.88 -25.68
C GLU A 57 -14.68 35.71 -24.49
N ALA A 58 -15.79 35.28 -23.88
CA ALA A 58 -16.38 35.94 -22.73
C ALA A 58 -15.61 35.65 -21.43
N SER A 59 -15.65 36.58 -20.47
CA SER A 59 -14.89 36.46 -19.21
C SER A 59 -15.49 35.38 -18.31
N ALA A 60 -14.68 34.43 -17.83
CA ALA A 60 -15.14 33.38 -16.92
C ALA A 60 -15.43 33.93 -15.52
N ASN A 61 -16.53 33.49 -14.91
CA ASN A 61 -16.87 33.81 -13.53
C ASN A 61 -15.95 33.02 -12.56
N PRO A 62 -15.20 33.67 -11.64
CA PRO A 62 -14.26 33.00 -10.74
C PRO A 62 -14.89 32.08 -9.68
N GLU A 63 -16.18 32.23 -9.38
CA GLU A 63 -16.87 31.48 -8.30
C GLU A 63 -17.49 30.15 -8.76
N THR A 64 -17.48 29.87 -10.07
CA THR A 64 -17.93 28.61 -10.65
C THR A 64 -16.75 27.95 -11.35
N LEU A 65 -16.52 26.64 -11.14
CA LEU A 65 -15.61 25.87 -11.99
C LEU A 65 -15.89 26.25 -13.46
N PRO A 66 -14.89 26.66 -14.25
CA PRO A 66 -15.12 27.04 -15.65
C PRO A 66 -15.91 25.94 -16.34
N VAL A 67 -16.96 26.29 -17.10
CA VAL A 67 -17.85 25.32 -17.76
C VAL A 67 -17.05 24.30 -18.58
N GLN A 68 -16.01 24.77 -19.28
CA GLN A 68 -15.05 23.94 -20.01
C GLN A 68 -14.43 22.83 -19.15
N LEU A 69 -14.13 23.12 -17.89
CA LEU A 69 -13.49 22.19 -16.98
C LEU A 69 -14.49 21.18 -16.40
N ILE A 70 -15.77 21.57 -16.26
CA ILE A 70 -16.85 20.63 -15.94
C ILE A 70 -17.09 19.69 -17.12
N ASP A 71 -17.07 20.22 -18.34
CA ASP A 71 -17.20 19.42 -19.57
C ASP A 71 -16.03 18.45 -19.75
N GLU A 72 -14.80 18.87 -19.43
CA GLU A 72 -13.63 17.98 -19.37
C GLU A 72 -13.80 16.88 -18.32
N LEU A 73 -14.29 17.22 -17.12
CA LEU A 73 -14.53 16.23 -16.07
C LEU A 73 -15.63 15.24 -16.46
N ALA A 74 -16.66 15.67 -17.19
CA ALA A 74 -17.73 14.82 -17.68
C ALA A 74 -17.24 13.76 -18.70
N LEU A 75 -16.08 13.95 -19.33
CA LEU A 75 -15.46 12.92 -20.17
C LEU A 75 -15.06 11.68 -19.38
N TYR A 76 -14.75 11.82 -18.09
CA TYR A 76 -14.43 10.70 -17.21
C TYR A 76 -15.66 9.86 -16.84
N ASP A 77 -16.87 10.30 -17.15
CA ASP A 77 -18.09 9.51 -16.96
C ASP A 77 -18.35 8.55 -18.13
N ARG A 78 -17.56 8.64 -19.21
CA ARG A 78 -17.76 7.78 -20.38
C ARG A 78 -17.27 6.34 -20.13
N PRO A 79 -18.02 5.30 -20.53
CA PRO A 79 -17.65 3.91 -20.28
C PRO A 79 -16.34 3.47 -20.92
N ASP A 80 -16.05 3.94 -22.14
CA ASP A 80 -14.82 3.65 -22.89
C ASP A 80 -13.57 4.19 -22.19
N VAL A 81 -13.69 5.34 -21.53
CA VAL A 81 -12.61 5.95 -20.73
C VAL A 81 -12.42 5.17 -19.42
N GLN A 82 -13.52 4.89 -18.71
CA GLN A 82 -13.50 4.22 -17.41
C GLN A 82 -13.00 2.78 -17.46
N GLN A 83 -13.19 2.05 -18.55
CA GLN A 83 -12.73 0.66 -18.70
C GLN A 83 -11.23 0.46 -18.37
N SER A 84 -10.42 1.50 -18.54
CA SER A 84 -8.97 1.42 -18.29
C SER A 84 -8.56 1.59 -16.82
N PHE A 85 -9.43 2.12 -15.94
CA PHE A 85 -9.07 2.46 -14.56
C PHE A 85 -10.18 2.30 -13.50
N VAL A 86 -11.42 2.04 -13.89
CA VAL A 86 -12.57 1.78 -13.00
C VAL A 86 -12.97 0.32 -13.10
N ARG A 87 -13.20 -0.33 -11.95
CA ARG A 87 -13.70 -1.70 -11.85
C ARG A 87 -15.02 -1.73 -11.10
N HIS A 88 -15.91 -2.63 -11.49
CA HIS A 88 -17.18 -2.84 -10.81
C HIS A 88 -17.13 -4.12 -9.96
N GLU A 89 -17.47 -3.99 -8.67
CA GLU A 89 -17.69 -5.08 -7.73
C GLU A 89 -19.13 -5.00 -7.21
N GLY A 90 -20.03 -5.73 -7.88
CA GLY A 90 -21.46 -5.69 -7.55
C GLY A 90 -22.07 -4.32 -7.84
N GLU A 91 -22.62 -3.66 -6.82
CA GLU A 91 -23.23 -2.32 -6.92
C GLU A 91 -22.22 -1.16 -6.73
N LEU A 92 -20.95 -1.46 -6.46
CA LEU A 92 -19.92 -0.46 -6.20
C LEU A 92 -18.87 -0.47 -7.30
N ALA A 93 -18.47 0.72 -7.75
CA ALA A 93 -17.30 0.97 -8.57
C ALA A 93 -16.08 1.26 -7.68
N GLU A 94 -14.90 0.87 -8.15
CA GLU A 94 -13.60 1.02 -7.49
C GLU A 94 -12.61 1.68 -8.45
N THR A 95 -11.86 2.67 -7.98
CA THR A 95 -10.81 3.34 -8.75
C THR A 95 -9.65 3.80 -7.87
N THR A 96 -8.46 3.90 -8.46
CA THR A 96 -7.30 4.55 -7.86
C THR A 96 -7.01 5.86 -8.59
N LEU A 97 -6.98 6.96 -7.85
CA LEU A 97 -6.69 8.30 -8.34
C LEU A 97 -5.33 8.77 -7.83
N LEU A 98 -4.54 9.40 -8.69
CA LEU A 98 -3.37 10.18 -8.29
C LEU A 98 -3.80 11.57 -7.87
N MET A 99 -3.37 11.99 -6.68
CA MET A 99 -3.74 13.25 -6.08
C MET A 99 -2.61 14.27 -6.13
N GLU A 100 -2.93 15.49 -6.54
CA GLU A 100 -2.03 16.63 -6.54
C GLU A 100 -2.28 17.59 -5.37
N GLY A 101 -1.25 18.34 -4.97
CA GLY A 101 -1.37 19.36 -3.92
C GLY A 101 -1.41 18.82 -2.48
N ILE A 102 -1.17 17.52 -2.30
CA ILE A 102 -1.01 16.92 -0.96
C ILE A 102 0.36 17.30 -0.41
N SER A 103 0.34 17.83 0.81
CA SER A 103 1.51 18.45 1.41
C SER A 103 1.79 17.93 2.83
N CYS A 104 0.78 17.36 3.51
CA CYS A 104 0.85 16.87 4.89
C CYS A 104 -0.24 15.83 5.19
N ALA A 105 -0.16 15.17 6.36
CA ALA A 105 -1.13 14.16 6.77
C ALA A 105 -2.56 14.70 6.94
N ALA A 106 -2.66 15.96 7.38
CA ALA A 106 -3.91 16.70 7.48
C ALA A 106 -4.66 16.84 6.14
N CYS A 107 -3.94 17.03 5.02
CA CYS A 107 -4.55 17.03 3.69
C CYS A 107 -5.31 15.73 3.43
N GLY A 108 -4.69 14.60 3.79
CA GLY A 108 -5.29 13.29 3.57
C GLY A 108 -6.54 13.05 4.40
N TRP A 109 -6.50 13.44 5.66
CA TRP A 109 -7.69 13.36 6.51
C TRP A 109 -8.86 14.20 5.96
N LEU A 110 -8.58 15.41 5.44
CA LEU A 110 -9.59 16.29 4.87
C LEU A 110 -10.23 15.68 3.60
N ILE A 111 -9.39 15.18 2.68
CA ILE A 111 -9.85 14.49 1.46
C ILE A 111 -10.74 13.30 1.82
N GLU A 112 -10.27 12.43 2.73
CA GLU A 112 -11.01 11.24 3.17
C GLU A 112 -12.33 11.63 3.84
N LYS A 113 -12.35 12.67 4.69
CA LYS A 113 -13.55 13.13 5.38
C LYS A 113 -14.57 13.74 4.42
N GLN A 114 -14.14 14.56 3.46
CA GLN A 114 -15.03 15.16 2.47
C GLN A 114 -15.71 14.07 1.65
N LEU A 115 -14.94 13.11 1.13
CA LEU A 115 -15.51 12.02 0.34
C LEU A 115 -16.42 11.11 1.16
N ARG A 116 -16.06 10.78 2.41
CA ARG A 116 -16.94 9.99 3.31
C ARG A 116 -18.23 10.70 3.71
N SER A 117 -18.31 12.02 3.53
CA SER A 117 -19.55 12.76 3.78
C SER A 117 -20.58 12.59 2.65
N LEU A 118 -20.14 12.12 1.47
CA LEU A 118 -21.01 11.82 0.35
C LEU A 118 -21.66 10.44 0.56
N PRO A 119 -23.00 10.33 0.56
CA PRO A 119 -23.70 9.08 0.89
C PRO A 119 -23.44 7.94 -0.12
N ALA A 120 -23.08 8.28 -1.36
CA ALA A 120 -22.75 7.31 -2.40
C ALA A 120 -21.32 6.74 -2.29
N VAL A 121 -20.46 7.28 -1.41
CA VAL A 121 -19.08 6.80 -1.23
C VAL A 121 -19.04 5.80 -0.08
N ALA A 122 -18.75 4.54 -0.40
CA ALA A 122 -18.60 3.49 0.59
C ALA A 122 -17.24 3.56 1.29
N GLU A 123 -16.18 3.87 0.54
CA GLU A 123 -14.81 3.85 1.03
C GLU A 123 -13.95 4.91 0.33
N ALA A 124 -13.18 5.68 1.10
CA ALA A 124 -12.18 6.60 0.59
C ALA A 124 -10.94 6.57 1.49
N ARG A 125 -9.77 6.26 0.90
CA ARG A 125 -8.50 6.13 1.60
C ARG A 125 -7.36 6.72 0.80
N LEU A 126 -6.63 7.67 1.39
CA LEU A 126 -5.48 8.29 0.79
C LEU A 126 -4.18 7.75 1.39
N ASN A 127 -3.35 7.18 0.54
CA ASN A 127 -1.96 6.90 0.89
C ASN A 127 -1.09 8.13 0.61
N LEU A 128 -0.66 8.78 1.70
CA LEU A 128 0.17 9.98 1.66
C LEU A 128 1.57 9.74 1.10
N SER A 129 2.08 8.51 1.15
CA SER A 129 3.45 8.20 0.74
C SER A 129 3.59 8.07 -0.78
N ASN A 130 2.52 7.66 -1.48
CA ASN A 130 2.50 7.50 -2.94
C ASN A 130 1.47 8.42 -3.64
N HIS A 131 0.78 9.27 -2.88
CA HIS A 131 -0.25 10.20 -3.36
C HIS A 131 -1.43 9.51 -4.07
N ARG A 132 -1.70 8.23 -3.76
CA ARG A 132 -2.82 7.48 -4.34
C ARG A 132 -4.03 7.53 -3.42
N LEU A 133 -5.15 7.96 -3.98
CA LEU A 133 -6.46 7.93 -3.36
C LEU A 133 -7.22 6.74 -3.94
N HIS A 134 -7.54 5.79 -3.08
CA HIS A 134 -8.42 4.68 -3.39
C HIS A 134 -9.85 5.06 -3.02
N VAL A 135 -10.79 4.88 -3.96
CA VAL A 135 -12.21 5.20 -3.75
C VAL A 135 -13.09 4.05 -4.21
N ARG A 136 -14.07 3.70 -3.38
CA ARG A 136 -15.19 2.82 -3.72
C ARG A 136 -16.49 3.57 -3.55
N TRP A 137 -17.29 3.64 -4.60
CA TRP A 137 -18.53 4.43 -4.61
C TRP A 137 -19.59 3.79 -5.50
N ALA A 138 -20.85 4.11 -5.27
CA ALA A 138 -21.96 3.72 -6.14
C ALA A 138 -22.02 4.68 -7.34
N ASP A 139 -21.46 4.27 -8.47
CA ASP A 139 -21.40 5.07 -9.70
C ASP A 139 -22.78 5.37 -10.30
N ALA A 140 -23.75 4.50 -10.06
CA ALA A 140 -25.16 4.74 -10.41
C ALA A 140 -25.78 5.95 -9.70
N GLN A 141 -25.28 6.31 -8.51
CA GLN A 141 -25.79 7.45 -7.72
C GLN A 141 -24.90 8.68 -7.81
N LEU A 142 -23.60 8.50 -8.02
CA LEU A 142 -22.61 9.57 -8.06
C LEU A 142 -21.65 9.36 -9.24
N PRO A 143 -21.74 10.17 -10.31
CA PRO A 143 -20.79 10.08 -11.41
C PRO A 143 -19.39 10.52 -10.97
N LEU A 144 -18.36 9.98 -11.62
CA LEU A 144 -16.97 10.22 -11.27
C LEU A 144 -16.60 11.71 -11.44
N SER A 145 -17.15 12.39 -12.45
CA SER A 145 -16.96 13.82 -12.66
C SER A 145 -17.34 14.67 -11.44
N THR A 146 -18.43 14.31 -10.75
CA THR A 146 -18.91 15.01 -9.55
C THR A 146 -17.97 14.75 -8.37
N LEU A 147 -17.48 13.52 -8.23
CA LEU A 147 -16.47 13.17 -7.23
C LEU A 147 -15.17 13.98 -7.44
N LEU A 148 -14.70 14.11 -8.68
CA LEU A 148 -13.53 14.91 -9.03
C LEU A 148 -13.77 16.42 -8.81
N ALA A 149 -15.00 16.89 -9.06
CA ALA A 149 -15.39 18.28 -8.81
C ALA A 149 -15.40 18.60 -7.30
N GLU A 150 -15.92 17.71 -6.45
CA GLU A 150 -15.89 17.83 -4.98
C GLU A 150 -14.46 17.95 -4.45
N LEU A 151 -13.53 17.12 -4.96
CA LEU A 151 -12.10 17.22 -4.62
C LEU A 151 -11.51 18.56 -5.03
N ARG A 152 -11.88 19.09 -6.20
CA ARG A 152 -11.43 20.42 -6.66
C ARG A 152 -12.00 21.56 -5.82
N GLN A 153 -13.24 21.45 -5.34
CA GLN A 153 -13.85 22.46 -4.47
C GLN A 153 -13.06 22.64 -3.16
N ILE A 154 -12.56 21.55 -2.58
CA ILE A 154 -11.67 21.61 -1.40
C ILE A 154 -10.19 21.89 -1.76
N GLY A 155 -9.90 22.14 -3.04
CA GLY A 155 -8.59 22.61 -3.52
C GLY A 155 -7.60 21.50 -3.91
N TYR A 156 -8.06 20.29 -4.17
CA TYR A 156 -7.22 19.17 -4.63
C TYR A 156 -7.58 18.75 -6.05
N VAL A 157 -6.57 18.42 -6.82
CA VAL A 157 -6.76 17.91 -8.18
C VAL A 157 -6.47 16.42 -8.18
N ALA A 158 -7.35 15.65 -8.82
CA ALA A 158 -7.29 14.21 -8.88
C ALA A 158 -7.35 13.76 -10.34
N HIS A 159 -6.52 12.78 -10.68
CA HIS A 159 -6.45 12.18 -12.02
C HIS A 159 -6.48 10.65 -11.90
N PRO A 160 -7.01 9.92 -12.90
CA PRO A 160 -6.84 8.48 -12.94
C PRO A 160 -5.38 8.07 -12.82
N TYR A 161 -5.08 7.10 -11.97
CA TYR A 161 -3.71 6.66 -11.76
C TYR A 161 -3.18 5.89 -12.98
N GLN A 162 -2.13 6.43 -13.60
CA GLN A 162 -1.33 5.74 -14.62
C GLN A 162 0.14 5.75 -14.17
N ALA A 163 0.81 4.59 -14.20
CA ALA A 163 2.13 4.44 -13.61
C ALA A 163 3.20 5.36 -14.23
N ASP A 164 3.22 5.47 -15.56
CA ASP A 164 4.19 6.27 -16.29
C ASP A 164 4.00 7.77 -16.05
N GLN A 165 2.76 8.26 -16.19
CA GLN A 165 2.43 9.67 -15.94
C GLN A 165 2.69 10.06 -14.47
N ALA A 166 2.37 9.18 -13.53
CA ALA A 166 2.64 9.42 -12.11
C ALA A 166 4.15 9.55 -11.84
N CYS A 167 4.98 8.72 -12.48
CA CYS A 167 6.43 8.78 -12.34
C CYS A 167 6.99 10.11 -12.89
N GLU A 168 6.53 10.53 -14.07
CA GLU A 168 6.94 11.80 -14.68
C GLU A 168 6.50 13.00 -13.83
N GLN A 169 5.28 13.01 -13.32
CA GLN A 169 4.76 14.08 -12.47
C GLN A 169 5.53 14.18 -11.14
N LEU A 170 5.79 13.06 -10.48
CA LEU A 170 6.63 13.02 -9.27
C LEU A 170 8.04 13.56 -9.56
N ALA A 171 8.63 13.20 -10.70
CA ALA A 171 9.93 13.71 -11.12
C ALA A 171 9.88 15.23 -11.40
N ALA A 172 8.83 15.73 -12.04
CA ALA A 172 8.64 17.16 -12.30
C ALA A 172 8.49 17.96 -11.00
N GLN A 173 7.69 17.47 -10.05
CA GLN A 173 7.54 18.09 -8.73
C GLN A 173 8.86 18.11 -7.96
N ASN A 174 9.63 17.02 -8.01
CA ASN A 174 10.95 16.95 -7.37
C ASN A 174 11.95 17.94 -7.99
N ARG A 175 11.92 18.14 -9.32
CA ARG A 175 12.72 19.17 -9.99
C ARG A 175 12.30 20.58 -9.57
N LEU A 176 11.00 20.84 -9.45
CA LEU A 176 10.49 22.13 -8.98
C LEU A 176 10.93 22.41 -7.53
N ALA A 177 10.80 21.44 -6.63
CA ALA A 177 11.24 21.58 -5.24
C ALA A 177 12.74 21.87 -5.14
N LEU A 178 13.57 21.19 -5.94
CA LEU A 178 15.00 21.46 -6.01
C LEU A 178 15.31 22.87 -6.55
N ARG A 179 14.57 23.35 -7.55
CA ARG A 179 14.70 24.72 -8.05
C ARG A 179 14.32 25.75 -7.00
N GLN A 180 13.19 25.57 -6.31
CA GLN A 180 12.74 26.44 -5.22
C GLN A 180 13.76 26.49 -4.07
N LEU A 181 14.33 25.33 -3.72
CA LEU A 181 15.40 25.22 -2.73
C LEU A 181 16.68 25.93 -3.18
N GLY A 182 17.09 25.73 -4.44
CA GLY A 182 18.27 26.39 -5.02
C GLY A 182 18.13 27.90 -5.08
N VAL A 183 16.95 28.40 -5.50
CA VAL A 183 16.62 29.83 -5.51
C VAL A 183 16.62 30.39 -4.09
N ALA A 184 16.00 29.71 -3.13
CA ALA A 184 15.99 30.13 -1.73
C ALA A 184 17.41 30.21 -1.16
N GLY A 185 18.24 29.19 -1.40
CA GLY A 185 19.61 29.15 -0.88
C GLY A 185 20.52 30.20 -1.50
N LEU A 186 20.49 30.35 -2.83
CA LEU A 186 21.33 31.32 -3.53
C LEU A 186 20.97 32.76 -3.14
N LEU A 187 19.67 33.10 -3.15
CA LEU A 187 19.22 34.45 -2.81
C LEU A 187 19.36 34.74 -1.31
N TRP A 188 19.14 33.75 -0.43
CA TRP A 188 19.37 33.92 1.00
C TRP A 188 20.81 34.26 1.31
N PHE A 189 21.78 33.57 0.70
CA PHE A 189 23.20 33.85 0.94
C PHE A 189 23.56 35.30 0.56
N GLN A 190 23.01 35.81 -0.55
CA GLN A 190 23.20 37.21 -0.97
C GLN A 190 22.49 38.19 -0.04
N ALA A 191 21.25 37.89 0.36
CA ALA A 191 20.49 38.70 1.30
C ALA A 191 21.18 38.78 2.67
N MET A 192 21.70 37.65 3.16
CA MET A 192 22.47 37.54 4.39
C MET A 192 23.75 38.37 4.33
N MET A 193 24.52 38.33 3.23
CA MET A 193 25.70 39.19 3.10
C MET A 193 25.32 40.68 3.12
N ALA A 194 24.22 41.06 2.48
CA ALA A 194 23.73 42.44 2.47
C ALA A 194 23.27 42.90 3.87
N THR A 195 22.53 42.07 4.62
CA THR A 195 22.09 42.40 5.98
C THR A 195 23.25 42.36 6.99
N MET A 196 24.14 41.38 6.90
CA MET A 196 25.31 41.24 7.77
C MET A 196 26.21 42.48 7.70
N ALA A 197 26.40 43.04 6.50
CA ALA A 197 27.15 44.28 6.31
C ALA A 197 26.52 45.50 7.02
N THR A 198 25.23 45.46 7.35
CA THR A 198 24.55 46.54 8.10
C THR A 198 24.65 46.39 9.62
N TRP A 199 25.10 45.24 10.12
CA TRP A 199 25.20 44.98 11.55
C TRP A 199 26.29 45.83 12.22
N PRO A 200 26.09 46.31 13.46
CA PRO A 200 27.04 47.19 14.14
C PRO A 200 28.48 46.67 14.16
N GLU A 201 28.66 45.35 14.21
CA GLU A 201 29.97 44.67 14.26
C GLU A 201 30.72 44.71 12.92
N PHE A 202 30.02 44.86 11.80
CA PHE A 202 30.57 44.81 10.44
C PHE A 202 30.46 46.14 9.68
N ASN A 203 29.82 47.14 10.27
CA ASN A 203 29.46 48.42 9.66
C ASN A 203 30.50 49.53 9.93
N ILE A 204 31.79 49.18 10.10
CA ILE A 204 32.84 50.13 10.52
C ILE A 204 33.12 51.20 9.45
N ASP A 205 33.02 50.85 8.16
CA ASP A 205 33.32 51.72 7.01
C ASP A 205 32.10 51.97 6.07
N LEU A 206 30.87 51.68 6.50
CA LEU A 206 29.70 51.83 5.63
C LEU A 206 29.18 53.28 5.64
N SER A 207 28.99 53.86 4.44
CA SER A 207 28.29 55.14 4.35
C SER A 207 26.80 55.00 4.65
N PRO A 208 26.12 56.03 5.17
CA PRO A 208 24.66 56.02 5.40
C PRO A 208 23.84 55.72 4.12
N GLU A 209 24.35 56.16 2.96
CA GLU A 209 23.77 55.90 1.65
C GLU A 209 23.87 54.41 1.29
N MET A 210 25.05 53.81 1.48
CA MET A 210 25.26 52.38 1.24
C MET A 210 24.41 51.52 2.18
N HIS A 211 24.27 51.93 3.43
CA HIS A 211 23.39 51.27 4.40
C HIS A 211 21.94 51.23 3.92
N THR A 212 21.45 52.31 3.29
CA THR A 212 20.09 52.36 2.71
C THR A 212 19.98 51.48 1.47
N ILE A 213 20.98 51.50 0.59
CA ILE A 213 21.03 50.65 -0.61
C ILE A 213 20.97 49.17 -0.24
N LEU A 214 21.78 48.73 0.74
CA LEU A 214 21.82 47.34 1.18
C LEU A 214 20.48 46.85 1.76
N ARG A 215 19.70 47.72 2.41
CA ARG A 215 18.34 47.41 2.88
C ARG A 215 17.38 47.11 1.73
N TRP A 216 17.42 47.93 0.68
CA TRP A 216 16.61 47.71 -0.52
C TRP A 216 17.05 46.47 -1.31
N VAL A 217 18.36 46.24 -1.40
CA VAL A 217 18.93 45.03 -2.01
C VAL A 217 18.46 43.78 -1.25
N ALA A 218 18.53 43.77 0.09
CA ALA A 218 18.04 42.66 0.90
C ALA A 218 16.54 42.39 0.69
N LEU A 219 15.72 43.44 0.60
CA LEU A 219 14.29 43.32 0.27
C LEU A 219 14.09 42.69 -1.12
N PHE A 220 14.77 43.21 -2.15
CA PHE A 220 14.63 42.73 -3.51
C PHE A 220 15.05 41.26 -3.66
N LEU A 221 16.16 40.87 -3.02
CA LEU A 221 16.64 39.49 -3.01
C LEU A 221 15.71 38.54 -2.25
N THR A 222 15.06 39.00 -1.18
CA THR A 222 14.16 38.17 -0.36
C THR A 222 12.78 38.00 -0.99
N THR A 223 12.36 38.94 -1.83
CA THR A 223 11.03 38.94 -2.47
C THR A 223 10.77 37.67 -3.31
N PRO A 224 11.67 37.22 -4.21
CA PRO A 224 11.50 35.94 -4.90
C PRO A 224 11.47 34.74 -3.95
N ILE A 225 12.22 34.76 -2.84
CA ILE A 225 12.19 33.67 -1.85
C ILE A 225 10.77 33.52 -1.28
N VAL A 226 10.13 34.63 -0.92
CA VAL A 226 8.78 34.64 -0.36
C VAL A 226 7.73 34.25 -1.40
N PHE A 227 7.73 34.86 -2.58
CA PHE A 227 6.64 34.66 -3.55
C PHE A 227 6.81 33.46 -4.49
N TYR A 228 8.05 32.97 -4.71
CA TYR A 228 8.30 31.81 -5.56
C TYR A 228 8.62 30.56 -4.73
N SER A 229 9.62 30.64 -3.84
CA SER A 229 10.04 29.47 -3.05
C SER A 229 9.04 29.13 -1.95
N CYS A 230 8.45 30.13 -1.28
CA CYS A 230 7.46 29.92 -0.22
C CYS A 230 5.99 29.90 -0.72
N ALA A 231 5.76 30.05 -2.02
CA ALA A 231 4.44 29.97 -2.63
C ALA A 231 3.62 28.73 -2.19
N PRO A 232 4.21 27.52 -2.08
CA PRO A 232 3.48 26.34 -1.64
C PRO A 232 2.89 26.49 -0.22
N PHE A 233 3.60 27.15 0.70
CA PHE A 233 3.12 27.37 2.07
C PHE A 233 1.92 28.32 2.07
N PHE A 234 1.99 29.44 1.34
CA PHE A 234 0.88 30.40 1.27
C PHE A 234 -0.37 29.81 0.60
N LYS A 235 -0.19 29.02 -0.47
CA LYS A 235 -1.30 28.30 -1.11
C LYS A 235 -1.91 27.27 -0.15
N GLY A 236 -1.08 26.54 0.59
CA GLY A 236 -1.51 25.61 1.63
C GLY A 236 -2.32 26.32 2.73
N ALA A 237 -1.79 27.39 3.31
CA ALA A 237 -2.45 28.18 4.35
C ALA A 237 -3.80 28.74 3.90
N MET A 238 -3.88 29.27 2.67
CA MET A 238 -5.14 29.78 2.11
C MET A 238 -6.19 28.67 1.99
N ARG A 239 -5.80 27.48 1.51
CA ARG A 239 -6.67 26.32 1.44
C ARG A 239 -7.14 25.90 2.83
N ASP A 240 -6.21 25.78 3.78
CA ASP A 240 -6.44 25.37 5.16
C ASP A 240 -7.43 26.29 5.90
N LEU A 241 -7.31 27.60 5.67
CA LEU A 241 -8.26 28.61 6.18
C LEU A 241 -9.66 28.44 5.56
N ARG A 242 -9.74 28.21 4.24
CA ARG A 242 -11.03 27.99 3.55
C ARG A 242 -11.73 26.71 4.02
N THR A 243 -10.96 25.65 4.26
CA THR A 243 -11.48 24.34 4.66
C THR A 243 -11.66 24.18 6.17
N ARG A 244 -11.37 25.24 6.95
CA ARG A 244 -11.43 25.25 8.43
C ARG A 244 -10.59 24.15 9.06
N HIS A 245 -9.46 23.83 8.45
CA HIS A 245 -8.53 22.80 8.90
C HIS A 245 -7.14 23.41 9.06
N LEU A 246 -6.61 23.44 10.29
CA LEU A 246 -5.32 24.09 10.55
C LEU A 246 -4.16 23.11 10.35
N THR A 247 -3.22 23.48 9.48
CA THR A 247 -1.95 22.76 9.31
C THR A 247 -0.75 23.67 9.57
N MET A 248 0.46 23.10 9.53
CA MET A 248 1.72 23.85 9.64
C MET A 248 1.82 24.96 8.57
N ASP A 249 1.22 24.77 7.39
CA ASP A 249 1.29 25.77 6.33
C ASP A 249 0.73 27.12 6.83
N VAL A 250 -0.29 27.12 7.72
CA VAL A 250 -0.83 28.34 8.36
C VAL A 250 0.20 29.02 9.27
N SER A 251 0.83 28.30 10.21
CA SER A 251 1.77 28.89 11.17
C SER A 251 3.04 29.39 10.47
N VAL A 252 3.53 28.64 9.47
CA VAL A 252 4.69 29.02 8.66
C VAL A 252 4.39 30.23 7.78
N SER A 253 3.22 30.28 7.13
CA SER A 253 2.83 31.45 6.33
C SER A 253 2.65 32.70 7.19
N LEU A 254 2.10 32.57 8.40
CA LEU A 254 2.05 33.66 9.38
C LEU A 254 3.45 34.14 9.74
N ALA A 255 4.37 33.23 10.08
CA ALA A 255 5.75 33.56 10.45
C ALA A 255 6.53 34.26 9.31
N ILE A 256 6.52 33.68 8.11
CA ILE A 256 7.22 34.24 6.94
C ILE A 256 6.58 35.57 6.52
N GLY A 257 5.25 35.63 6.48
CA GLY A 257 4.51 36.83 6.11
C GLY A 257 4.74 37.97 7.11
N SER A 258 4.66 37.71 8.41
CA SER A 258 4.89 38.72 9.44
C SER A 258 6.32 39.22 9.44
N ALA A 259 7.31 38.33 9.31
CA ALA A 259 8.72 38.71 9.26
C ALA A 259 9.08 39.50 8.00
N TYR A 260 8.48 39.15 6.85
CA TYR A 260 8.67 39.89 5.61
C TYR A 260 8.04 41.29 5.65
N ILE A 261 6.82 41.41 6.20
CA ILE A 261 6.16 42.71 6.40
C ILE A 261 6.96 43.58 7.39
N ALA A 262 7.44 42.99 8.49
CA ALA A 262 8.31 43.69 9.44
C ALA A 262 9.61 44.17 8.77
N GLY A 263 10.24 43.35 7.92
CA GLY A 263 11.41 43.75 7.14
C GLY A 263 11.13 44.90 6.17
N ILE A 264 9.97 44.90 5.49
CA ILE A 264 9.55 46.03 4.63
C ILE A 264 9.41 47.30 5.47
N TRP A 265 8.77 47.19 6.64
CA TRP A 265 8.58 48.31 7.55
C TRP A 265 9.92 48.91 8.02
N THR A 266 10.88 48.08 8.43
CA THR A 266 12.21 48.56 8.87
C THR A 266 13.06 49.11 7.72
N SER A 267 12.90 48.57 6.50
CA SER A 267 13.51 49.14 5.29
C SER A 267 13.01 50.55 4.97
N ILE A 268 11.70 50.79 5.11
CA ILE A 268 11.10 52.11 4.82
C ILE A 268 11.38 53.11 5.94
N THR A 269 11.23 52.70 7.21
CA THR A 269 11.39 53.60 8.36
C THR A 269 12.83 53.89 8.72
N GLY A 270 13.79 53.05 8.26
CA GLY A 270 15.20 53.22 8.57
C GLY A 270 15.58 52.75 9.99
N VAL A 271 14.61 52.34 10.81
CA VAL A 271 14.79 52.05 12.24
C VAL A 271 14.46 50.60 12.55
N GLY A 272 15.31 49.95 13.36
CA GLY A 272 15.15 48.55 13.78
C GLY A 272 15.97 47.56 12.96
N GLU A 273 15.91 46.28 13.36
CA GLU A 273 16.62 45.18 12.73
C GLU A 273 16.01 44.76 11.38
N LEU A 274 16.84 44.28 10.46
CA LEU A 274 16.40 43.70 9.20
C LEU A 274 16.09 42.22 9.42
N TYR A 275 14.88 41.81 9.05
CA TYR A 275 14.40 40.43 9.22
C TYR A 275 14.53 39.58 7.95
N PHE A 276 15.09 40.14 6.88
CA PHE A 276 15.13 39.50 5.55
C PHE A 276 16.01 38.25 5.50
N ASP A 277 17.14 38.27 6.19
CA ASP A 277 18.02 37.11 6.34
C ASP A 277 17.34 35.99 7.14
N ALA A 278 16.62 36.34 8.21
CA ALA A 278 15.84 35.40 9.00
C ALA A 278 14.74 34.75 8.14
N VAL A 279 14.01 35.54 7.33
CA VAL A 279 13.01 35.04 6.37
C VAL A 279 13.63 34.06 5.38
N GLY A 280 14.73 34.44 4.73
CA GLY A 280 15.42 33.60 3.74
C GLY A 280 15.96 32.31 4.36
N MET A 281 16.51 32.40 5.56
CA MET A 281 17.04 31.26 6.31
C MET A 281 15.91 30.29 6.71
N PHE A 282 14.78 30.79 7.22
CA PHE A 282 13.64 29.93 7.55
C PHE A 282 13.07 29.25 6.31
N ALA A 283 12.89 30.00 5.23
CA ALA A 283 12.45 29.44 3.96
C ALA A 283 13.36 28.29 3.52
N LEU A 284 14.68 28.51 3.54
CA LEU A 284 15.66 27.51 3.15
C LEU A 284 15.60 26.26 4.03
N PHE A 285 15.62 26.40 5.35
CA PHE A 285 15.61 25.24 6.26
C PHE A 285 14.30 24.47 6.20
N LEU A 286 13.15 25.15 6.12
CA LEU A 286 11.86 24.49 6.01
C LEU A 286 11.72 23.77 4.66
N LEU A 287 12.14 24.39 3.55
CA LEU A 287 12.17 23.74 2.23
C LEU A 287 13.12 22.54 2.21
N ALA A 288 14.32 22.68 2.79
CA ALA A 288 15.30 21.61 2.87
C ALA A 288 14.77 20.44 3.72
N GLY A 289 14.22 20.73 4.90
CA GLY A 289 13.61 19.74 5.79
C GLY A 289 12.48 18.98 5.09
N ARG A 290 11.54 19.70 4.47
CA ARG A 290 10.42 19.11 3.72
C ARG A 290 10.89 18.28 2.52
N TYR A 291 11.91 18.75 1.81
CA TYR A 291 12.51 18.01 0.69
C TYR A 291 13.16 16.70 1.15
N LEU A 292 13.97 16.75 2.22
CA LEU A 292 14.62 15.57 2.81
C LEU A 292 13.58 14.58 3.35
N GLU A 293 12.55 15.08 4.03
CA GLU A 293 11.44 14.28 4.54
C GLU A 293 10.71 13.55 3.39
N ARG A 294 10.31 14.29 2.35
CA ARG A 294 9.65 13.75 1.17
C ARG A 294 10.50 12.67 0.50
N ARG A 295 11.80 12.95 0.27
CA ARG A 295 12.71 12.02 -0.40
C ARG A 295 12.95 10.74 0.39
N ALA A 296 12.98 10.82 1.71
CA ALA A 296 13.08 9.64 2.57
C ALA A 296 11.80 8.79 2.56
N ARG A 297 10.63 9.45 2.54
CA ARG A 297 9.32 8.78 2.40
C ARG A 297 9.18 8.10 1.04
N GLU A 298 9.52 8.80 -0.05
CA GLU A 298 9.50 8.28 -1.42
C GLU A 298 10.39 7.03 -1.55
N ARG A 299 11.60 7.02 -0.98
CA ARG A 299 12.46 5.82 -0.98
C ARG A 299 11.81 4.62 -0.30
N THR A 300 11.06 4.86 0.77
CA THR A 300 10.37 3.80 1.51
C THR A 300 9.17 3.26 0.71
N ALA A 301 8.47 4.12 -0.03
CA ALA A 301 7.36 3.74 -0.90
C ALA A 301 7.82 3.06 -2.22
N ALA A 302 8.92 3.53 -2.82
CA ALA A 302 9.41 3.08 -4.12
C ALA A 302 9.80 1.59 -4.14
N ALA A 303 10.30 1.05 -3.02
CA ALA A 303 10.59 -0.38 -2.89
C ALA A 303 9.34 -1.26 -3.08
N THR A 304 8.14 -0.67 -3.01
CA THR A 304 6.86 -1.36 -3.16
C THR A 304 6.26 -1.21 -4.56
N ALA A 305 6.60 -0.14 -5.28
CA ALA A 305 6.03 0.19 -6.59
C ALA A 305 6.74 -0.50 -7.78
N GLN A 306 7.93 -1.08 -7.56
CA GLN A 306 8.74 -1.72 -8.62
C GLN A 306 8.08 -2.96 -9.26
N LEU A 307 7.02 -3.50 -8.66
CA LEU A 307 6.31 -4.68 -9.17
C LEU A 307 5.53 -4.41 -10.47
N VAL A 308 5.04 -3.18 -10.67
CA VAL A 308 4.24 -2.81 -11.86
C VAL A 308 5.11 -2.70 -13.11
N ASN A 309 6.40 -2.38 -12.95
CA ASN A 309 7.34 -2.20 -14.07
C ASN A 309 7.96 -3.52 -14.56
N LEU A 310 7.42 -4.66 -14.15
CA LEU A 310 7.93 -5.98 -14.55
C LEU A 310 7.36 -6.46 -15.89
N LEU A 311 6.23 -5.90 -16.33
CA LEU A 311 5.62 -6.32 -17.59
C LEU A 311 6.40 -5.77 -18.79
N PRO A 312 6.64 -6.60 -19.83
CA PRO A 312 7.32 -6.16 -21.03
C PRO A 312 6.42 -5.22 -21.86
N ALA A 313 7.01 -4.25 -22.57
CA ALA A 313 6.26 -3.34 -23.44
C ALA A 313 5.64 -4.04 -24.67
N SER A 314 6.21 -5.17 -25.09
CA SER A 314 5.77 -5.95 -26.25
C SER A 314 5.91 -7.44 -26.00
N CYS A 315 5.09 -8.24 -26.67
CA CYS A 315 5.15 -9.71 -26.64
C CYS A 315 5.07 -10.31 -28.05
N LEU A 316 5.42 -11.60 -28.17
CA LEU A 316 5.32 -12.35 -29.42
C LEU A 316 4.02 -13.15 -29.43
N ARG A 317 3.04 -12.73 -30.23
CA ARG A 317 1.82 -13.49 -30.47
C ARG A 317 2.07 -14.53 -31.57
N LEU A 318 1.68 -15.77 -31.34
CA LEU A 318 1.63 -16.83 -32.34
C LEU A 318 0.30 -16.73 -33.09
N ALA A 319 0.37 -16.53 -34.41
CA ALA A 319 -0.78 -16.63 -35.29
C ALA A 319 -1.13 -18.09 -35.58
N ASP A 320 -2.33 -18.33 -36.13
CA ASP A 320 -2.83 -19.68 -36.43
C ASP A 320 -1.97 -20.43 -37.47
N ASP A 321 -1.17 -19.71 -38.25
CA ASP A 321 -0.22 -20.25 -39.23
C ASP A 321 1.14 -20.67 -38.60
N GLY A 322 1.29 -20.49 -37.29
CA GLY A 322 2.53 -20.79 -36.55
C GLY A 322 3.60 -19.69 -36.64
N GLN A 323 3.33 -18.56 -37.31
CA GLN A 323 4.26 -17.43 -37.33
C GLN A 323 4.11 -16.56 -36.08
N SER A 324 5.24 -16.11 -35.54
CA SER A 324 5.26 -15.18 -34.41
C SER A 324 5.29 -13.73 -34.89
N GLU A 325 4.32 -12.93 -34.45
CA GLU A 325 4.25 -11.48 -34.68
C GLU A 325 4.52 -10.72 -33.37
N ARG A 326 5.26 -9.61 -33.44
CA ARG A 326 5.49 -8.76 -32.27
C ARG A 326 4.43 -7.69 -32.15
N ILE A 327 3.68 -7.74 -31.06
CA ILE A 327 2.59 -6.79 -30.76
C ILE A 327 2.88 -6.04 -29.47
N LEU A 328 2.24 -4.88 -29.30
CA LEU A 328 2.26 -4.17 -28.02
C LEU A 328 1.46 -4.94 -26.98
N LEU A 329 1.85 -4.85 -25.70
CA LEU A 329 1.13 -5.55 -24.63
C LEU A 329 -0.35 -5.11 -24.54
N SER A 330 -0.65 -3.86 -24.89
CA SER A 330 -2.01 -3.31 -24.95
C SER A 330 -2.90 -3.91 -26.03
N GLU A 331 -2.31 -4.57 -27.03
CA GLU A 331 -3.04 -5.21 -28.14
C GLU A 331 -3.38 -6.67 -27.86
N LEU A 332 -2.76 -7.26 -26.83
CA LEU A 332 -2.92 -8.66 -26.45
C LEU A 332 -4.35 -8.91 -25.92
N ARG A 333 -4.96 -10.03 -26.30
CA ARG A 333 -6.32 -10.42 -25.91
C ARG A 333 -6.35 -11.78 -25.22
N THR A 334 -7.37 -11.99 -24.39
CA THR A 334 -7.62 -13.30 -23.77
C THR A 334 -7.88 -14.34 -24.85
N GLY A 335 -7.25 -15.51 -24.74
CA GLY A 335 -7.25 -16.58 -25.74
C GLY A 335 -6.12 -16.48 -26.76
N ASP A 336 -5.37 -15.37 -26.85
CA ASP A 336 -4.20 -15.29 -27.71
C ASP A 336 -3.13 -16.29 -27.26
N ARG A 337 -2.36 -16.81 -28.22
CA ARG A 337 -1.20 -17.68 -27.96
C ARG A 337 0.06 -16.83 -28.00
N VAL A 338 0.90 -16.94 -26.98
CA VAL A 338 2.12 -16.14 -26.84
C VAL A 338 3.34 -17.04 -26.76
N LEU A 339 4.34 -16.75 -27.58
CA LEU A 339 5.65 -17.42 -27.52
C LEU A 339 6.55 -16.69 -26.53
N VAL A 340 6.95 -17.38 -25.48
CA VAL A 340 7.86 -16.87 -24.44
C VAL A 340 9.20 -17.60 -24.56
N HIS A 341 10.23 -16.88 -25.00
CA HIS A 341 11.59 -17.43 -25.09
C HIS A 341 12.27 -17.57 -23.72
N PRO A 342 13.31 -18.40 -23.62
CA PRO A 342 14.18 -18.43 -22.44
C PRO A 342 14.76 -17.05 -22.14
N GLY A 343 14.78 -16.66 -20.88
CA GLY A 343 15.20 -15.33 -20.41
C GLY A 343 14.17 -14.21 -20.63
N ALA A 344 12.99 -14.50 -21.19
CA ALA A 344 11.92 -13.52 -21.35
C ALA A 344 10.93 -13.55 -20.18
N VAL A 345 10.33 -12.39 -19.90
CA VAL A 345 9.27 -12.24 -18.89
C VAL A 345 7.93 -12.64 -19.49
N LEU A 346 7.11 -13.35 -18.71
CA LEU A 346 5.76 -13.68 -19.10
C LEU A 346 4.86 -12.43 -19.14
N PRO A 347 4.23 -12.10 -20.28
CA PRO A 347 3.47 -10.86 -20.43
C PRO A 347 2.07 -10.89 -19.79
N ALA A 348 1.51 -12.10 -19.57
CA ALA A 348 0.14 -12.30 -19.11
C ALA A 348 0.03 -13.58 -18.27
N ASP A 349 -1.06 -13.69 -17.52
CA ASP A 349 -1.40 -14.93 -16.83
C ASP A 349 -1.97 -15.91 -17.85
N GLY A 350 -1.56 -17.16 -17.78
CA GLY A 350 -1.92 -18.12 -18.81
C GLY A 350 -1.69 -19.57 -18.43
N ARG A 351 -1.87 -20.44 -19.42
CA ARG A 351 -1.61 -21.88 -19.33
C ARG A 351 -0.64 -22.31 -20.42
N ILE A 352 0.34 -23.15 -20.08
CA ILE A 352 1.28 -23.68 -21.06
C ILE A 352 0.54 -24.65 -21.97
N LEU A 353 0.55 -24.35 -23.27
CA LEU A 353 0.06 -25.25 -24.32
C LEU A 353 1.17 -26.16 -24.85
N GLU A 354 2.39 -25.65 -24.96
CA GLU A 354 3.52 -26.42 -25.49
C GLU A 354 4.82 -25.98 -24.80
N GLY A 355 5.71 -26.94 -24.56
CA GLY A 355 7.03 -26.73 -23.97
C GLY A 355 7.11 -27.09 -22.49
N GLN A 356 8.35 -27.17 -22.00
CA GLN A 356 8.68 -27.40 -20.60
C GLN A 356 9.82 -26.47 -20.22
N SER A 357 9.71 -25.81 -19.08
CA SER A 357 10.73 -24.88 -18.59
C SER A 357 10.62 -24.69 -17.09
N SER A 358 11.67 -24.16 -16.50
CA SER A 358 11.65 -23.65 -15.13
C SER A 358 11.25 -22.17 -15.13
N ILE A 359 10.31 -21.79 -14.27
CA ILE A 359 9.85 -20.41 -14.09
C ILE A 359 10.39 -19.86 -12.78
N ASP A 360 11.08 -18.72 -12.86
CA ASP A 360 11.51 -17.97 -11.69
C ASP A 360 10.37 -17.03 -11.24
N GLU A 361 9.72 -17.43 -10.15
CA GLU A 361 8.65 -16.69 -9.48
C GLU A 361 9.18 -15.92 -8.25
N SER A 362 10.50 -15.80 -8.07
CA SER A 362 11.14 -15.24 -6.86
C SER A 362 10.68 -13.83 -6.49
N LEU A 363 10.31 -13.01 -7.47
CA LEU A 363 9.79 -11.67 -7.25
C LEU A 363 8.39 -11.65 -6.62
N LEU A 364 7.59 -12.70 -6.85
CA LEU A 364 6.23 -12.84 -6.35
C LEU A 364 6.19 -13.69 -5.08
N THR A 365 6.87 -14.84 -5.10
CA THR A 365 6.81 -15.82 -4.00
C THR A 365 7.94 -15.62 -2.99
N GLY A 366 9.04 -14.97 -3.38
CA GLY A 366 10.26 -14.89 -2.55
C GLY A 366 11.10 -16.18 -2.55
N GLU A 367 10.70 -17.20 -3.33
CA GLU A 367 11.48 -18.43 -3.48
C GLU A 367 12.65 -18.24 -4.44
N TYR A 368 13.86 -18.57 -4.01
CA TYR A 368 15.08 -18.32 -4.79
C TYR A 368 15.30 -19.30 -5.96
N LEU A 369 14.66 -20.48 -5.91
CA LEU A 369 14.85 -21.53 -6.92
C LEU A 369 13.71 -21.50 -7.95
N PRO A 370 14.01 -21.52 -9.25
CA PRO A 370 13.01 -21.66 -10.30
C PRO A 370 12.18 -22.95 -10.13
N GLN A 371 10.87 -22.85 -10.34
CA GLN A 371 9.96 -23.99 -10.25
C GLN A 371 9.76 -24.63 -11.63
N PRO A 372 9.86 -25.97 -11.76
CA PRO A 372 9.59 -26.64 -13.02
C PRO A 372 8.11 -26.56 -13.39
N ARG A 373 7.81 -26.22 -14.64
CA ARG A 373 6.47 -26.16 -15.24
C ARG A 373 6.42 -26.96 -16.54
N GLN A 374 5.29 -27.60 -16.78
CA GLN A 374 5.04 -28.41 -17.98
C GLN A 374 3.72 -28.03 -18.65
N GLU A 375 3.43 -28.66 -19.79
CA GLU A 375 2.17 -28.51 -20.50
C GLU A 375 0.96 -28.73 -19.58
N GLY A 376 -0.03 -27.83 -19.68
CA GLY A 376 -1.21 -27.79 -18.82
C GLY A 376 -1.04 -26.99 -17.53
N ASP A 377 0.19 -26.68 -17.09
CA ASP A 377 0.40 -25.88 -15.88
C ASP A 377 0.07 -24.40 -16.10
N ALA A 378 -0.42 -23.75 -15.04
CA ALA A 378 -0.66 -22.32 -15.03
C ALA A 378 0.64 -21.54 -14.80
N VAL A 379 0.76 -20.40 -15.46
CA VAL A 379 1.91 -19.49 -15.36
C VAL A 379 1.43 -18.06 -15.11
N THR A 380 2.28 -17.26 -14.45
CA THR A 380 1.90 -15.95 -13.92
C THR A 380 2.65 -14.82 -14.63
N ALA A 381 1.97 -13.73 -14.94
CA ALA A 381 2.53 -12.53 -15.54
C ALA A 381 3.64 -11.91 -14.66
N GLY A 382 4.68 -11.37 -15.29
CA GLY A 382 5.82 -10.74 -14.60
C GLY A 382 6.86 -11.73 -14.06
N THR A 383 6.65 -13.03 -14.19
CA THR A 383 7.62 -14.08 -13.84
C THR A 383 8.59 -14.33 -15.01
N LEU A 384 9.79 -14.83 -14.70
CA LEU A 384 10.84 -15.01 -15.70
C LEU A 384 10.89 -16.47 -16.17
N ASN A 385 10.85 -16.67 -17.48
CA ASN A 385 11.12 -17.97 -18.08
C ASN A 385 12.63 -18.23 -18.11
N VAL A 386 13.11 -19.36 -17.61
CA VAL A 386 14.56 -19.60 -17.43
C VAL A 386 15.19 -20.43 -18.56
N GLU A 387 14.62 -21.57 -18.90
CA GLU A 387 15.33 -22.62 -19.68
C GLU A 387 14.76 -22.87 -21.07
N GLY A 388 13.50 -23.31 -21.17
CA GLY A 388 12.85 -23.74 -22.41
C GLY A 388 11.88 -22.70 -22.98
N ALA A 389 11.66 -22.72 -24.29
CA ALA A 389 10.61 -21.89 -24.90
C ALA A 389 9.22 -22.44 -24.53
N LEU A 390 8.28 -21.53 -24.26
CA LEU A 390 6.92 -21.87 -23.88
C LEU A 390 5.92 -21.21 -24.83
N THR A 391 4.92 -21.96 -25.27
CA THR A 391 3.72 -21.42 -25.89
C THR A 391 2.63 -21.33 -24.82
N VAL A 392 2.17 -20.12 -24.52
CA VAL A 392 1.24 -19.85 -23.42
C VAL A 392 -0.08 -19.31 -23.99
N GLU A 393 -1.20 -19.92 -23.61
CA GLU A 393 -2.54 -19.39 -23.85
C GLU A 393 -2.86 -18.33 -22.79
N VAL A 394 -3.22 -17.13 -23.23
CA VAL A 394 -3.57 -16.02 -22.34
C VAL A 394 -4.92 -16.27 -21.70
N LEU A 395 -4.96 -16.32 -20.36
CA LEU A 395 -6.19 -16.48 -19.58
C LEU A 395 -6.64 -15.17 -18.91
N ALA A 396 -5.70 -14.33 -18.49
CA ALA A 396 -6.01 -13.03 -17.89
C ALA A 396 -4.95 -11.96 -18.23
N LEU A 397 -5.40 -10.71 -18.35
CA LEU A 397 -4.62 -9.58 -18.84
C LEU A 397 -4.78 -8.35 -17.96
N GLY A 398 -3.79 -7.45 -18.00
CA GLY A 398 -3.85 -6.15 -17.35
C GLY A 398 -4.24 -6.24 -15.87
N GLN A 399 -5.39 -5.65 -15.52
CA GLN A 399 -5.90 -5.61 -14.14
C GLN A 399 -6.41 -6.97 -13.63
N ASP A 400 -6.73 -7.92 -14.51
CA ASP A 400 -7.26 -9.23 -14.12
C ASP A 400 -6.15 -10.25 -13.80
N THR A 401 -4.88 -9.88 -13.97
CA THR A 401 -3.74 -10.73 -13.60
C THR A 401 -3.56 -10.85 -12.09
N ARG A 402 -2.96 -11.95 -11.65
CA ARG A 402 -2.54 -12.23 -10.27
C ARG A 402 -1.56 -11.18 -9.77
N LEU A 403 -0.61 -10.73 -10.60
CA LEU A 403 0.31 -9.65 -10.26
C LEU A 403 -0.46 -8.37 -9.91
N SER A 404 -1.42 -7.97 -10.75
CA SER A 404 -2.27 -6.80 -10.49
C SER A 404 -3.12 -6.98 -9.22
N ALA A 405 -3.63 -8.18 -8.96
CA ALA A 405 -4.34 -8.48 -7.71
C ALA A 405 -3.45 -8.32 -6.47
N ILE A 406 -2.20 -8.80 -6.52
CA ILE A 406 -1.21 -8.62 -5.44
C ILE A 406 -0.91 -7.14 -5.23
N VAL A 407 -0.66 -6.39 -6.32
CA VAL A 407 -0.40 -4.94 -6.25
C VAL A 407 -1.58 -4.20 -5.60
N ARG A 408 -2.83 -4.55 -5.93
CA ARG A 408 -4.02 -3.96 -5.27
C ARG A 408 -4.08 -4.25 -3.79
N LEU A 409 -3.85 -5.51 -3.39
CA LEU A 409 -3.86 -5.89 -1.97
C LEU A 409 -2.80 -5.11 -1.18
N LEU A 410 -1.62 -4.94 -1.79
CA LEU A 410 -0.52 -4.15 -1.25
C LEU A 410 -0.86 -2.66 -1.14
N GLU A 411 -1.47 -2.07 -2.18
CA GLU A 411 -1.95 -0.69 -2.16
C GLU A 411 -3.01 -0.46 -1.07
N ARG A 412 -3.97 -1.38 -0.96
CA ARG A 412 -5.02 -1.35 0.06
C ARG A 412 -4.43 -1.37 1.46
N ALA A 413 -3.45 -2.24 1.71
CA ALA A 413 -2.78 -2.35 3.00
C ALA A 413 -2.07 -1.06 3.41
N GLN A 414 -1.41 -0.40 2.45
CA GLN A 414 -0.71 0.87 2.71
C GLN A 414 -1.64 2.07 2.85
N ALA A 415 -2.82 2.02 2.24
CA ALA A 415 -3.84 3.05 2.38
C ALA A 415 -4.60 2.97 3.71
N GLU A 416 -4.62 1.79 4.35
CA GLU A 416 -5.25 1.61 5.66
C GLU A 416 -4.42 2.23 6.79
N LYS A 417 -5.00 3.23 7.45
CA LYS A 417 -4.40 3.86 8.63
C LYS A 417 -4.80 3.11 9.90
N PRO A 418 -3.85 2.68 10.75
CA PRO A 418 -4.19 2.11 12.04
C PRO A 418 -4.68 3.19 13.02
N ARG A 419 -5.41 2.76 14.05
CA ARG A 419 -6.05 3.63 15.03
C ARG A 419 -5.07 4.59 15.69
N LEU A 420 -3.85 4.13 15.97
CA LEU A 420 -2.81 4.97 16.57
C LEU A 420 -2.41 6.15 15.68
N ALA A 421 -2.39 5.97 14.35
CA ALA A 421 -2.10 7.05 13.40
C ALA A 421 -3.23 8.08 13.39
N GLU A 422 -4.50 7.64 13.41
CA GLU A 422 -5.65 8.55 13.45
C GLU A 422 -5.68 9.40 14.73
N ILE A 423 -5.33 8.80 15.87
CA ILE A 423 -5.24 9.51 17.15
C ILE A 423 -4.12 10.54 17.12
N ALA A 424 -2.95 10.18 16.60
CA ALA A 424 -1.81 11.09 16.45
C ALA A 424 -2.17 12.30 15.56
N ASP A 425 -2.84 12.07 14.44
CA ASP A 425 -3.28 13.15 13.53
C ASP A 425 -4.29 14.10 14.20
N ARG A 426 -5.24 13.57 14.98
CA ARG A 426 -6.19 14.40 15.75
C ARG A 426 -5.49 15.21 16.84
N ALA A 427 -4.55 14.58 17.56
CA ALA A 427 -3.77 15.25 18.60
C ALA A 427 -2.93 16.39 18.01
N ALA A 428 -2.33 16.19 16.83
CA ALA A 428 -1.54 17.21 16.13
C ALA A 428 -2.37 18.45 15.76
N GLN A 429 -3.64 18.28 15.35
CA GLN A 429 -4.53 19.39 15.02
C GLN A 429 -4.87 20.24 16.25
N TRP A 430 -5.25 19.60 17.35
CA TRP A 430 -5.52 20.30 18.61
C TRP A 430 -4.27 21.00 19.14
N PHE A 431 -3.12 20.34 19.07
CA PHE A 431 -1.83 20.92 19.46
C PHE A 431 -1.51 22.19 18.68
N LEU A 432 -1.68 22.18 17.34
CA LEU A 432 -1.49 23.38 16.50
C LEU A 432 -2.42 24.52 16.90
N LEU A 433 -3.71 24.23 17.11
CA LEU A 433 -4.68 25.24 17.53
C LEU A 433 -4.28 25.87 18.88
N PHE A 434 -3.99 25.04 19.89
CA PHE A 434 -3.59 25.54 21.21
C PHE A 434 -2.31 26.35 21.15
N SER A 435 -1.35 25.94 20.31
CA SER A 435 -0.08 26.63 20.21
C SER A 435 -0.18 27.97 19.47
N LEU A 436 -1.05 28.08 18.46
CA LEU A 436 -1.38 29.37 17.81
C LEU A 436 -2.05 30.34 18.80
N VAL A 437 -3.02 29.86 19.60
CA VAL A 437 -3.66 30.66 20.65
C VAL A 437 -2.63 31.08 21.70
N ALA A 438 -1.76 30.17 22.12
CA ALA A 438 -0.69 30.45 23.09
C ALA A 438 0.30 31.48 22.54
N ALA A 439 0.70 31.40 21.27
CA ALA A 439 1.59 32.37 20.63
C ALA A 439 0.97 33.77 20.63
N ALA A 440 -0.33 33.90 20.33
CA ALA A 440 -1.03 35.17 20.41
C ALA A 440 -1.10 35.72 21.86
N ALA A 441 -1.43 34.87 22.83
CA ALA A 441 -1.53 35.26 24.24
C ALA A 441 -0.17 35.67 24.83
N ILE A 442 0.89 34.90 24.56
CA ILE A 442 2.25 35.19 25.00
C ILE A 442 2.79 36.43 24.29
N GLY A 443 2.48 36.61 23.01
CA GLY A 443 2.78 37.85 22.28
C GLY A 443 2.17 39.08 22.93
N LEU A 444 0.89 39.00 23.33
CA LEU A 444 0.21 40.09 24.04
C LEU A 444 0.82 40.36 25.42
N LEU A 445 1.22 39.31 26.15
CA LEU A 445 1.89 39.44 27.44
C LEU A 445 3.25 40.15 27.30
N TRP A 446 4.08 39.69 26.36
CA TRP A 446 5.38 40.30 26.10
C TRP A 446 5.23 41.71 25.53
N TRP A 447 4.17 42.02 24.78
CA TRP A 447 3.91 43.38 24.35
C TRP A 447 3.77 44.37 25.54
N GLN A 448 3.20 43.91 26.65
CA GLN A 448 3.07 44.71 27.87
C GLN A 448 4.35 44.77 28.72
N LEU A 449 5.14 43.69 28.73
CA LEU A 449 6.37 43.61 29.51
C LEU A 449 7.55 44.27 28.78
N ASP A 450 7.76 43.91 27.52
CA ASP A 450 8.83 44.38 26.64
C ASP A 450 8.43 44.19 25.16
N ALA A 451 7.86 45.24 24.59
CA ALA A 451 7.38 45.24 23.20
C ALA A 451 8.48 44.94 22.17
N SER A 452 9.75 45.18 22.49
CA SER A 452 10.87 44.94 21.57
C SER A 452 11.09 43.43 21.33
N ARG A 453 10.83 42.60 22.35
CA ARG A 453 11.03 41.14 22.30
C ARG A 453 9.79 40.37 21.86
N ALA A 454 8.61 40.96 22.00
CA ALA A 454 7.33 40.32 21.70
C ALA A 454 7.29 39.70 20.29
N PHE A 455 7.76 40.44 19.28
CA PHE A 455 7.73 39.99 17.89
C PHE A 455 8.61 38.75 17.63
N TRP A 456 9.88 38.79 18.08
CA TRP A 456 10.81 37.66 17.91
C TRP A 456 10.35 36.41 18.69
N ILE A 457 9.70 36.59 19.85
CA ILE A 457 9.14 35.48 20.66
C ILE A 457 7.96 34.82 19.94
N VAL A 458 7.01 35.62 19.42
CA VAL A 458 5.89 35.10 18.63
C VAL A 458 6.41 34.36 17.41
N LEU A 459 7.39 34.93 16.71
CA LEU A 459 8.01 34.29 15.55
C LEU A 459 8.68 32.96 15.94
N ALA A 460 9.36 32.90 17.08
CA ALA A 460 9.99 31.67 17.59
C ALA A 460 8.96 30.58 17.85
N MET A 461 7.84 30.96 18.47
CA MET A 461 6.74 30.06 18.76
C MET A 461 6.07 29.56 17.50
N LEU A 462 5.73 30.44 16.55
CA LEU A 462 5.10 30.09 15.26
C LEU A 462 5.96 29.12 14.44
N VAL A 463 7.29 29.26 14.52
CA VAL A 463 8.21 28.31 13.92
C VAL A 463 8.24 27.01 14.73
N ALA A 464 8.41 27.04 16.06
CA ALA A 464 8.50 25.84 16.88
C ALA A 464 7.22 24.96 16.91
N THR A 465 6.08 25.49 16.45
CA THR A 465 4.76 24.84 16.49
C THR A 465 4.60 23.51 15.74
N CYS A 466 5.50 23.14 14.82
CA CYS A 466 5.23 22.04 13.88
C CYS A 466 5.20 20.66 14.56
N PRO A 467 4.04 19.95 14.55
CA PRO A 467 3.94 18.57 15.04
C PRO A 467 4.32 17.55 13.95
N CYS A 468 5.13 17.94 12.97
CA CYS A 468 5.30 17.14 11.75
C CYS A 468 5.95 15.78 12.06
N ALA A 469 6.96 15.77 12.94
CA ALA A 469 7.56 14.56 13.50
C ALA A 469 6.53 13.62 14.18
N LEU A 470 5.54 14.18 14.87
CA LEU A 470 4.48 13.41 15.55
C LEU A 470 3.55 12.73 14.53
N SER A 471 3.11 13.48 13.51
CA SER A 471 2.25 12.94 12.43
C SER A 471 2.98 11.96 11.51
N LEU A 472 4.31 12.03 11.45
CA LEU A 472 5.14 11.19 10.59
C LEU A 472 5.58 9.88 11.23
N ALA A 473 5.67 9.87 12.57
CA ALA A 473 6.23 8.76 13.34
C ALA A 473 5.62 7.41 12.99
N THR A 474 4.30 7.32 12.97
CA THR A 474 3.56 6.07 12.76
C THR A 474 3.55 5.64 11.28
N PRO A 475 3.16 6.50 10.32
CA PRO A 475 3.11 6.09 8.91
C PRO A 475 4.46 5.64 8.36
N THR A 476 5.56 6.34 8.66
CA THR A 476 6.89 5.97 8.13
C THR A 476 7.37 4.63 8.68
N ALA A 477 7.15 4.35 9.97
CA ALA A 477 7.52 3.07 10.57
C ALA A 477 6.73 1.91 9.96
N LEU A 478 5.42 2.10 9.73
CA LEU A 478 4.57 1.09 9.11
C LEU A 478 4.93 0.83 7.66
N THR A 479 5.18 1.87 6.85
CA THR A 479 5.62 1.69 5.46
C THR A 479 6.95 0.93 5.40
N ALA A 480 7.91 1.27 6.26
CA ALA A 480 9.21 0.59 6.33
C ALA A 480 9.08 -0.88 6.74
N ALA A 481 8.23 -1.17 7.73
CA ALA A 481 7.97 -2.53 8.20
C ALA A 481 7.26 -3.37 7.14
N THR A 482 6.19 -2.85 6.54
CA THR A 482 5.41 -3.52 5.49
C THR A 482 6.29 -3.86 4.28
N GLY A 483 7.11 -2.92 3.82
CA GLY A 483 8.05 -3.18 2.73
C GLY A 483 9.11 -4.24 3.07
N THR A 484 9.47 -4.38 4.35
CA THR A 484 10.41 -5.43 4.81
C THR A 484 9.74 -6.80 4.88
N LEU A 485 8.50 -6.89 5.37
CA LEU A 485 7.74 -8.14 5.38
C LEU A 485 7.45 -8.66 3.98
N HIS A 486 7.13 -7.75 3.06
CA HIS A 486 6.95 -8.10 1.66
C HIS A 486 8.19 -8.80 1.09
N LYS A 487 9.39 -8.24 1.35
CA LYS A 487 10.68 -8.87 0.95
C LYS A 487 10.94 -10.23 1.60
N LEU A 488 10.27 -10.54 2.71
CA LEU A 488 10.34 -11.84 3.39
C LEU A 488 9.25 -12.81 2.90
N GLY A 489 8.43 -12.41 1.92
CA GLY A 489 7.34 -13.23 1.37
C GLY A 489 6.06 -13.20 2.21
N LEU A 490 5.86 -12.19 3.06
CA LEU A 490 4.61 -11.94 3.79
C LEU A 490 3.99 -10.62 3.35
N LEU A 491 2.86 -10.71 2.66
CA LEU A 491 2.07 -9.57 2.21
C LEU A 491 1.03 -9.21 3.27
N LEU A 492 1.09 -8.00 3.81
CA LEU A 492 -0.01 -7.47 4.59
C LEU A 492 -1.09 -6.95 3.63
N THR A 493 -2.34 -7.33 3.83
CA THR A 493 -3.50 -6.78 3.10
C THR A 493 -4.21 -5.70 3.91
N ARG A 494 -3.98 -5.70 5.24
CA ARG A 494 -4.55 -4.75 6.19
C ARG A 494 -3.47 -4.04 7.02
N GLY A 495 -3.69 -2.75 7.28
CA GLY A 495 -2.75 -1.88 8.01
C GLY A 495 -2.69 -2.16 9.52
N HIS A 496 -3.71 -2.81 10.08
CA HIS A 496 -3.80 -3.11 11.51
C HIS A 496 -2.99 -4.36 11.93
N VAL A 497 -2.47 -5.15 10.98
CA VAL A 497 -1.82 -6.43 11.28
C VAL A 497 -0.62 -6.29 12.20
N LEU A 498 0.27 -5.35 11.92
CA LEU A 498 1.46 -5.10 12.74
C LEU A 498 1.10 -4.68 14.17
N GLU A 499 -0.02 -3.97 14.35
CA GLU A 499 -0.50 -3.57 15.67
C GLU A 499 -1.18 -4.74 16.40
N GLY A 500 -2.01 -5.52 15.68
CA GLY A 500 -2.72 -6.68 16.20
C GLY A 500 -1.79 -7.81 16.60
N LEU A 501 -0.73 -8.10 15.83
CA LEU A 501 0.29 -9.11 16.15
C LEU A 501 0.97 -8.88 17.51
N ASN A 502 0.99 -7.63 18.02
CA ASN A 502 1.52 -7.32 19.35
C ASN A 502 0.53 -7.59 20.49
N GLN A 503 -0.72 -7.93 20.19
CA GLN A 503 -1.81 -8.16 21.14
C GLN A 503 -2.26 -9.62 21.16
N ILE A 504 -1.88 -10.41 20.16
CA ILE A 504 -2.22 -11.84 20.07
C ILE A 504 -1.70 -12.60 21.29
N ASP A 505 -2.55 -13.50 21.78
CA ASP A 505 -2.22 -14.46 22.83
C ASP A 505 -2.52 -15.92 22.45
N THR A 506 -3.27 -16.13 21.38
CA THR A 506 -3.74 -17.45 20.94
C THR A 506 -3.56 -17.59 19.43
N VAL A 507 -3.03 -18.72 18.99
CA VAL A 507 -2.86 -19.05 17.57
C VAL A 507 -3.65 -20.29 17.22
N ILE A 508 -4.47 -20.19 16.18
CA ILE A 508 -5.20 -21.30 15.59
C ILE A 508 -4.53 -21.65 14.27
N PHE A 509 -4.23 -22.93 14.09
CA PHE A 509 -3.71 -23.48 12.85
C PHE A 509 -4.78 -24.36 12.21
N ASP A 510 -4.96 -24.22 10.90
CA ASP A 510 -5.49 -25.32 10.10
C ASP A 510 -4.40 -26.39 9.88
N LYS A 511 -4.82 -27.63 9.64
CA LYS A 511 -3.90 -28.74 9.37
C LYS A 511 -3.44 -28.72 7.92
N THR A 512 -4.39 -28.91 7.00
CA THR A 512 -4.12 -29.28 5.61
C THR A 512 -3.62 -28.06 4.86
N GLY A 513 -2.51 -28.19 4.15
CA GLY A 513 -1.90 -27.10 3.37
C GLY A 513 -1.35 -25.91 4.17
N THR A 514 -1.63 -25.84 5.48
CA THR A 514 -1.09 -24.85 6.42
C THR A 514 0.11 -25.41 7.19
N LEU A 515 -0.09 -26.35 8.12
CA LEU A 515 1.03 -27.02 8.82
C LEU A 515 1.64 -28.16 7.99
N THR A 516 0.86 -28.69 7.07
CA THR A 516 1.29 -29.69 6.09
C THR A 516 1.47 -29.06 4.70
N GLU A 517 2.11 -29.80 3.80
CA GLU A 517 2.31 -29.39 2.42
C GLU A 517 1.02 -29.45 1.58
N GLY A 518 -0.04 -30.11 2.08
CA GLY A 518 -1.28 -30.34 1.33
C GLY A 518 -1.08 -31.35 0.20
N ARG A 519 -0.05 -32.18 0.31
CA ARG A 519 0.35 -33.18 -0.69
C ARG A 519 0.45 -34.53 0.01
N LEU A 520 -0.41 -35.45 -0.41
CA LEU A 520 -0.32 -36.83 0.03
C LEU A 520 1.01 -37.40 -0.46
N ALA A 521 1.81 -37.89 0.48
CA ALA A 521 3.06 -38.56 0.24
C ALA A 521 2.98 -39.97 0.80
N LEU A 522 3.63 -40.91 0.12
CA LEU A 522 3.74 -42.26 0.62
C LEU A 522 4.71 -42.29 1.81
N ARG A 523 4.19 -42.61 3.00
CA ARG A 523 4.98 -42.63 4.24
C ARG A 523 5.64 -43.99 4.47
N ALA A 524 4.92 -45.07 4.22
CA ALA A 524 5.46 -46.43 4.34
C ALA A 524 4.70 -47.43 3.46
N ILE A 525 5.40 -48.52 3.13
CA ILE A 525 4.85 -49.70 2.47
C ILE A 525 5.03 -50.86 3.44
N ARG A 526 3.98 -51.66 3.63
CA ARG A 526 4.02 -52.91 4.40
C ARG A 526 3.67 -54.07 3.46
N PRO A 527 4.69 -54.73 2.87
CA PRO A 527 4.49 -55.90 2.04
C PRO A 527 3.85 -57.03 2.86
N MET A 528 2.93 -57.77 2.25
CA MET A 528 2.25 -58.93 2.81
C MET A 528 2.61 -60.22 2.06
N ALA A 529 2.93 -60.11 0.77
CA ALA A 529 3.44 -61.20 -0.06
C ALA A 529 4.98 -61.29 -0.01
N ALA A 530 5.56 -62.30 -0.67
CA ALA A 530 7.01 -62.45 -0.82
C ALA A 530 7.68 -61.40 -1.74
N LEU A 531 6.92 -60.39 -2.17
CA LEU A 531 7.40 -59.27 -3.00
C LEU A 531 8.03 -58.20 -2.12
N ASP A 532 9.08 -57.55 -2.62
CA ASP A 532 9.70 -56.41 -1.94
C ASP A 532 8.84 -55.13 -2.07
N SER A 533 9.14 -54.14 -1.25
CA SER A 533 8.43 -52.86 -1.24
C SER A 533 8.52 -52.10 -2.57
N ASP A 534 9.65 -52.22 -3.28
CA ASP A 534 9.91 -51.49 -4.52
C ASP A 534 9.09 -52.05 -5.68
N HIS A 535 8.94 -53.38 -5.78
CA HIS A 535 8.03 -54.00 -6.74
C HIS A 535 6.58 -53.65 -6.44
N CYS A 536 6.17 -53.67 -5.16
CA CYS A 536 4.82 -53.27 -4.77
C CYS A 536 4.54 -51.81 -5.16
N LEU A 537 5.49 -50.90 -4.93
CA LEU A 537 5.39 -49.51 -5.37
C LEU A 537 5.31 -49.39 -6.89
N GLY A 538 6.13 -50.14 -7.63
CA GLY A 538 6.11 -50.14 -9.09
C GLY A 538 4.75 -50.56 -9.66
N LEU A 539 4.12 -51.58 -9.07
CA LEU A 539 2.78 -52.02 -9.45
C LEU A 539 1.70 -50.98 -9.12
N ALA A 540 1.73 -50.40 -7.91
CA ALA A 540 0.80 -49.36 -7.50
C ALA A 540 0.91 -48.10 -8.38
N ALA A 541 2.15 -47.66 -8.66
CA ALA A 541 2.42 -46.53 -9.54
C ALA A 541 2.00 -46.79 -10.99
N ALA A 542 2.10 -48.04 -11.47
CA ALA A 542 1.61 -48.42 -12.80
C ALA A 542 0.09 -48.30 -12.94
N LEU A 543 -0.68 -48.66 -11.90
CA LEU A 543 -2.13 -48.45 -11.83
C LEU A 543 -2.51 -46.97 -11.75
N GLU A 544 -1.83 -46.23 -10.89
CA GLU A 544 -2.14 -44.82 -10.60
C GLU A 544 -1.65 -43.86 -11.70
N ASN A 545 -0.76 -44.30 -12.61
CA ASN A 545 -0.21 -43.48 -13.70
C ASN A 545 -1.26 -42.78 -14.58
N ARG A 546 -2.45 -43.36 -14.75
CA ARG A 546 -3.56 -42.81 -15.55
C ARG A 546 -4.65 -42.16 -14.69
N SER A 547 -4.47 -42.11 -13.38
CA SER A 547 -5.43 -41.56 -12.42
C SER A 547 -5.15 -40.06 -12.22
N GLU A 548 -6.19 -39.24 -12.37
CA GLU A 548 -6.13 -37.81 -12.04
C GLU A 548 -6.36 -37.53 -10.54
N HIS A 549 -6.61 -38.58 -9.75
CA HIS A 549 -6.91 -38.44 -8.33
C HIS A 549 -5.68 -37.94 -7.56
N PRO A 550 -5.81 -37.03 -6.56
CA PRO A 550 -4.67 -36.51 -5.79
C PRO A 550 -3.78 -37.58 -5.13
N ILE A 551 -4.38 -38.73 -4.78
CA ILE A 551 -3.69 -39.92 -4.25
C ILE A 551 -2.65 -40.47 -5.23
N ALA A 552 -2.94 -40.45 -6.54
CA ALA A 552 -2.08 -41.02 -7.58
C ALA A 552 -0.67 -40.42 -7.56
N ARG A 553 -0.59 -39.11 -7.27
CA ARG A 553 0.67 -38.36 -7.21
C ARG A 553 1.61 -38.86 -6.12
N ALA A 554 1.09 -39.48 -5.06
CA ALA A 554 1.88 -40.01 -3.95
C ALA A 554 2.72 -41.23 -4.34
N PHE A 555 2.31 -41.96 -5.38
CA PHE A 555 2.98 -43.18 -5.85
C PHE A 555 4.06 -42.90 -6.91
N GLY A 556 4.18 -41.67 -7.40
CA GLY A 556 5.11 -41.30 -8.46
C GLY A 556 4.65 -41.79 -9.85
N ARG A 557 5.59 -41.85 -10.81
CA ARG A 557 5.33 -42.42 -12.15
C ARG A 557 6.13 -43.70 -12.36
N ALA A 558 5.46 -44.75 -12.83
CA ALA A 558 6.11 -45.96 -13.29
C ALA A 558 6.40 -45.92 -14.81
N PRO A 559 7.47 -46.58 -15.30
CA PRO A 559 7.75 -46.68 -16.73
C PRO A 559 6.70 -47.51 -17.49
N MET A 560 6.01 -48.41 -16.80
CA MET A 560 4.92 -49.21 -17.33
C MET A 560 3.59 -48.66 -16.81
N ALA A 561 2.64 -48.39 -17.71
CA ALA A 561 1.29 -47.97 -17.33
C ALA A 561 0.34 -49.17 -17.41
N ALA A 562 -0.60 -49.25 -16.48
CA ALA A 562 -1.64 -50.25 -16.51
C ALA A 562 -2.57 -50.08 -17.73
N GLU A 563 -3.02 -51.21 -18.28
CA GLU A 563 -4.04 -51.29 -19.31
C GLU A 563 -5.43 -51.48 -18.68
N GLN A 564 -6.48 -51.08 -19.40
CA GLN A 564 -7.89 -51.23 -18.98
C GLN A 564 -8.21 -50.71 -17.57
N VAL A 565 -7.58 -49.60 -17.17
CA VAL A 565 -7.79 -49.01 -15.85
C VAL A 565 -9.23 -48.52 -15.69
N GLN A 566 -9.93 -49.04 -14.67
CA GLN A 566 -11.26 -48.60 -14.26
C GLN A 566 -11.20 -48.03 -12.84
N SER A 567 -11.66 -46.79 -12.68
CA SER A 567 -11.82 -46.15 -11.38
C SER A 567 -13.24 -46.33 -10.89
N THR A 568 -13.39 -46.88 -9.68
CA THR A 568 -14.67 -46.99 -8.98
C THR A 568 -14.69 -45.95 -7.85
N PRO A 569 -15.44 -44.84 -8.00
CA PRO A 569 -15.42 -43.74 -7.03
C PRO A 569 -15.71 -44.21 -5.61
N GLY A 570 -14.88 -43.77 -4.66
CA GLY A 570 -15.00 -44.12 -3.24
C GLY A 570 -14.48 -45.50 -2.86
N LEU A 571 -14.12 -46.35 -3.83
CA LEU A 571 -13.61 -47.70 -3.58
C LEU A 571 -12.14 -47.86 -3.99
N GLY A 572 -11.78 -47.55 -5.25
CA GLY A 572 -10.41 -47.74 -5.72
C GLY A 572 -10.27 -47.84 -7.24
N LEU A 573 -9.09 -48.29 -7.69
CA LEU A 573 -8.74 -48.53 -9.08
C LEU A 573 -8.53 -50.02 -9.34
N GLU A 574 -8.93 -50.47 -10.52
CA GLU A 574 -8.64 -51.79 -11.06
C GLU A 574 -7.94 -51.64 -12.42
N GLY A 575 -6.98 -52.50 -12.74
CA GLY A 575 -6.33 -52.50 -14.06
C GLY A 575 -5.43 -53.72 -14.27
N LEU A 576 -4.91 -53.85 -15.49
CA LEU A 576 -4.00 -54.90 -15.91
C LEU A 576 -2.56 -54.36 -16.01
N VAL A 577 -1.63 -54.95 -15.27
CA VAL A 577 -0.20 -54.59 -15.31
C VAL A 577 0.58 -55.85 -15.70
N ALA A 578 1.20 -55.85 -16.88
CA ALA A 578 1.88 -57.04 -17.43
C ALA A 578 1.03 -58.33 -17.39
N GLU A 579 -0.21 -58.27 -17.90
CA GLU A 579 -1.21 -59.35 -17.89
C GLU A 579 -1.75 -59.75 -16.50
N GLN A 580 -1.29 -59.13 -15.41
CA GLN A 580 -1.79 -59.38 -14.05
C GLN A 580 -2.89 -58.38 -13.69
N ARG A 581 -4.07 -58.88 -13.30
CA ARG A 581 -5.17 -58.04 -12.83
C ARG A 581 -4.94 -57.63 -11.39
N LEU A 582 -4.97 -56.32 -11.14
CA LEU A 582 -4.65 -55.72 -9.86
C LEU A 582 -5.72 -54.73 -9.43
N ARG A 583 -5.93 -54.62 -8.12
CA ARG A 583 -6.75 -53.59 -7.48
C ARG A 583 -5.97 -52.84 -6.42
N ILE A 584 -6.16 -51.53 -6.35
CA ILE A 584 -5.67 -50.67 -5.27
C ILE A 584 -6.80 -49.80 -4.71
N GLY A 585 -6.98 -49.77 -3.39
CA GLY A 585 -8.05 -49.00 -2.77
C GLY A 585 -8.48 -49.50 -1.39
N GLN A 586 -9.79 -49.41 -1.12
CA GLN A 586 -10.38 -49.90 0.11
C GLN A 586 -10.20 -51.43 0.26
N PRO A 587 -10.00 -51.93 1.49
CA PRO A 587 -9.66 -53.35 1.70
C PRO A 587 -10.73 -54.31 1.18
N GLY A 588 -12.01 -53.97 1.35
CA GLY A 588 -13.12 -54.79 0.86
C GLY A 588 -13.15 -54.90 -0.67
N PHE A 589 -12.88 -53.80 -1.38
CA PHE A 589 -12.84 -53.78 -2.85
C PHE A 589 -11.69 -54.61 -3.41
N VAL A 590 -10.54 -54.60 -2.73
CA VAL A 590 -9.35 -55.32 -3.16
C VAL A 590 -9.48 -56.82 -2.86
N CYS A 591 -9.95 -57.18 -1.66
CA CYS A 591 -10.11 -58.58 -1.27
C CYS A 591 -11.24 -59.30 -2.03
N GLU A 592 -12.20 -58.58 -2.59
CA GLU A 592 -13.23 -59.16 -3.47
C GLU A 592 -12.62 -59.79 -4.74
N LEU A 593 -11.45 -59.32 -5.21
CA LEU A 593 -10.79 -59.84 -6.40
C LEU A 593 -10.30 -61.30 -6.23
N SER A 594 -9.80 -61.65 -5.04
CA SER A 594 -9.25 -62.98 -4.72
C SER A 594 -10.18 -63.83 -3.85
N GLY A 595 -11.25 -63.25 -3.30
CA GLY A 595 -12.11 -63.91 -2.31
C GLY A 595 -11.42 -64.11 -0.95
N ALA A 596 -10.29 -63.45 -0.70
CA ALA A 596 -9.53 -63.54 0.53
C ALA A 596 -10.23 -62.80 1.68
N ALA A 597 -9.96 -63.20 2.93
CA ALA A 597 -10.38 -62.43 4.09
C ALA A 597 -9.64 -61.10 4.15
N ILE A 598 -10.32 -60.03 4.58
CA ILE A 598 -9.71 -58.71 4.74
C ILE A 598 -8.56 -58.81 5.77
N PRO A 599 -7.32 -58.49 5.38
CA PRO A 599 -6.19 -58.55 6.30
C PRO A 599 -6.37 -57.55 7.44
N GLN A 600 -5.80 -57.86 8.61
CA GLN A 600 -5.77 -56.91 9.72
C GLN A 600 -5.01 -55.66 9.28
N MET A 601 -5.67 -54.50 9.39
CA MET A 601 -5.04 -53.22 9.09
C MET A 601 -3.93 -52.96 10.12
N PRO A 602 -2.77 -52.41 9.72
CA PRO A 602 -1.71 -52.07 10.67
C PRO A 602 -2.22 -51.12 11.77
N ASP A 603 -1.72 -51.31 13.01
CA ASP A 603 -2.11 -50.50 14.18
C ASP A 603 -1.58 -49.04 14.12
N GLU A 604 -0.65 -48.77 13.21
CA GLU A 604 -0.17 -47.43 12.92
C GLU A 604 -1.30 -46.59 12.29
N ALA A 605 -1.55 -45.42 12.86
CA ALA A 605 -2.59 -44.53 12.37
C ALA A 605 -2.15 -43.87 11.03
N GLY A 606 -3.04 -43.86 10.04
CA GLY A 606 -2.80 -43.26 8.72
C GLY A 606 -3.88 -43.65 7.70
N GLN A 607 -3.86 -43.04 6.51
CA GLN A 607 -4.77 -43.42 5.43
C GLN A 607 -4.21 -44.63 4.68
N TRP A 608 -4.70 -45.81 5.04
CA TRP A 608 -4.23 -47.07 4.48
C TRP A 608 -4.99 -47.45 3.20
N LEU A 609 -4.23 -47.79 2.16
CA LEU A 609 -4.72 -48.40 0.93
C LEU A 609 -4.14 -49.80 0.80
N LEU A 610 -4.96 -50.73 0.32
CA LEU A 610 -4.53 -52.11 0.06
C LEU A 610 -4.29 -52.28 -1.44
N LEU A 611 -3.21 -52.96 -1.81
CA LEU A 611 -2.96 -53.47 -3.16
C LEU A 611 -3.14 -55.00 -3.13
N GLY A 612 -3.79 -55.55 -4.13
CA GLY A 612 -4.01 -56.99 -4.25
C GLY A 612 -4.19 -57.43 -5.70
N ASP A 613 -4.03 -58.73 -5.91
CA ASP A 613 -4.25 -59.42 -7.17
C ASP A 613 -5.29 -60.55 -7.01
N GLU A 614 -5.43 -61.40 -8.03
CA GLU A 614 -6.33 -62.57 -8.00
C GLU A 614 -5.90 -63.66 -7.00
N LEU A 615 -4.64 -63.65 -6.54
CA LEU A 615 -4.10 -64.61 -5.58
C LEU A 615 -4.23 -64.13 -4.13
N GLY A 616 -4.31 -62.82 -3.89
CA GLY A 616 -4.50 -62.26 -2.55
C GLY A 616 -4.02 -60.81 -2.37
N PRO A 617 -4.07 -60.30 -1.13
CA PRO A 617 -3.50 -59.00 -0.79
C PRO A 617 -1.96 -59.02 -0.87
N LEU A 618 -1.39 -58.01 -1.54
CA LEU A 618 0.05 -57.89 -1.80
C LEU A 618 0.75 -56.96 -0.81
N ALA A 619 0.23 -55.76 -0.59
CA ALA A 619 0.86 -54.76 0.28
C ALA A 619 -0.12 -53.70 0.77
N TRP A 620 0.15 -53.17 1.97
CA TRP A 620 -0.47 -51.97 2.48
C TRP A 620 0.38 -50.73 2.22
N PHE A 621 -0.26 -49.65 1.80
CA PHE A 621 0.35 -48.34 1.57
C PHE A 621 -0.28 -47.34 2.53
N VAL A 622 0.54 -46.66 3.33
CA VAL A 622 0.07 -45.55 4.15
C VAL A 622 0.42 -44.23 3.49
N LEU A 623 -0.63 -43.47 3.19
CA LEU A 623 -0.53 -42.11 2.73
C LEU A 623 -0.66 -41.18 3.93
N ASP A 624 0.19 -40.17 3.93
CA ASP A 624 0.15 -39.12 4.94
C ASP A 624 0.44 -37.77 4.28
N ASP A 625 -0.01 -36.70 4.91
CA ASP A 625 0.29 -35.35 4.46
C ASP A 625 1.57 -34.88 5.16
N ARG A 626 2.61 -34.58 4.37
CA ARG A 626 3.92 -34.28 4.92
C ARG A 626 3.87 -32.97 5.72
N LEU A 627 4.36 -33.00 6.96
CA LEU A 627 4.55 -31.79 7.76
C LEU A 627 5.61 -30.88 7.13
N ARG A 628 5.36 -29.58 7.16
CA ARG A 628 6.35 -28.60 6.72
C ARG A 628 7.55 -28.60 7.66
N ALA A 629 8.76 -28.55 7.09
CA ALA A 629 9.99 -28.59 7.86
C ALA A 629 10.16 -27.40 8.82
N ASP A 630 9.53 -26.27 8.54
CA ASP A 630 9.55 -25.04 9.34
C ASP A 630 8.39 -24.93 10.36
N ALA A 631 7.42 -25.84 10.34
CA ALA A 631 6.31 -25.86 11.31
C ALA A 631 6.78 -25.98 12.77
N PRO A 632 7.72 -26.89 13.12
CA PRO A 632 8.21 -26.99 14.50
C PRO A 632 8.84 -25.68 15.02
N ALA A 633 9.56 -24.96 14.15
CA ALA A 633 10.19 -23.69 14.49
C ALA A 633 9.13 -22.60 14.79
N LEU A 634 8.05 -22.55 14.00
CA LEU A 634 6.94 -21.63 14.24
C LEU A 634 6.24 -21.90 15.58
N LEU A 635 5.97 -23.17 15.89
CA LEU A 635 5.32 -23.56 17.15
C LEU A 635 6.23 -23.24 18.36
N ALA A 636 7.53 -23.52 18.25
CA ALA A 636 8.50 -23.12 19.27
C ALA A 636 8.54 -21.59 19.47
N ALA A 637 8.46 -20.81 18.39
CA ALA A 637 8.40 -19.35 18.46
C ALA A 637 7.10 -18.85 19.13
N CYS A 638 5.96 -19.51 18.90
CA CYS A 638 4.69 -19.20 19.58
C CYS A 638 4.78 -19.51 21.08
N LYS A 639 5.29 -20.69 21.43
CA LYS A 639 5.48 -21.12 22.83
C LYS A 639 6.45 -20.23 23.60
N ALA A 640 7.55 -19.79 22.97
CA ALA A 640 8.50 -18.84 23.57
C ALA A 640 7.88 -17.47 23.88
N ARG A 641 6.77 -17.11 23.22
CA ARG A 641 5.97 -15.90 23.49
C ARG A 641 4.85 -16.14 24.51
N GLY A 642 4.68 -17.39 24.97
CA GLY A 642 3.58 -17.79 25.86
C GLY A 642 2.22 -17.83 25.17
N TRP A 643 2.19 -17.96 23.84
CA TRP A 643 0.93 -18.07 23.11
C TRP A 643 0.36 -19.48 23.21
N ARG A 644 -0.96 -19.54 23.41
CA ARG A 644 -1.71 -20.81 23.36
C ARG A 644 -1.87 -21.24 21.90
N THR A 645 -1.68 -22.50 21.61
CA THR A 645 -1.74 -23.05 20.24
C THR A 645 -2.89 -24.04 20.11
N LEU A 646 -3.71 -23.89 19.07
CA LEU A 646 -4.83 -24.76 18.76
C LEU A 646 -4.73 -25.27 17.33
N LEU A 647 -5.01 -26.55 17.11
CA LEU A 647 -5.16 -27.16 15.79
C LEU A 647 -6.64 -27.45 15.54
N LEU A 648 -7.24 -26.80 14.54
CA LEU A 648 -8.62 -27.05 14.13
C LEU A 648 -8.62 -27.62 12.72
N SER A 649 -9.12 -28.84 12.54
CA SER A 649 -9.17 -29.48 11.21
C SER A 649 -10.55 -30.07 10.93
N GLY A 650 -10.93 -30.05 9.66
CA GLY A 650 -12.08 -30.81 9.16
C GLY A 650 -11.80 -32.31 9.03
N ASP A 651 -10.53 -32.71 9.11
CA ASP A 651 -10.14 -34.12 9.08
C ASP A 651 -10.61 -34.83 10.36
N SER A 652 -11.47 -35.84 10.22
CA SER A 652 -11.97 -36.67 11.31
C SER A 652 -11.01 -37.80 11.69
N SER A 653 -9.90 -37.95 10.99
CA SER A 653 -8.92 -38.99 11.25
C SER A 653 -8.19 -38.77 12.59
N PRO A 654 -7.67 -39.85 13.21
CA PRO A 654 -6.80 -39.73 14.39
C PRO A 654 -5.50 -38.95 14.13
N MET A 655 -5.20 -38.57 12.88
CA MET A 655 -4.01 -37.80 12.51
C MET A 655 -3.96 -36.41 13.11
N VAL A 656 -5.11 -35.79 13.38
CA VAL A 656 -5.13 -34.46 14.00
C VAL A 656 -4.47 -34.49 15.37
N ALA A 657 -4.71 -35.55 16.15
CA ALA A 657 -4.09 -35.71 17.46
C ALA A 657 -2.60 -36.05 17.39
N SER A 658 -2.17 -36.86 16.40
CA SER A 658 -0.76 -37.21 16.24
C SER A 658 0.08 -36.01 15.79
N VAL A 659 -0.41 -35.22 14.82
CA VAL A 659 0.26 -33.98 14.38
C VAL A 659 0.38 -32.99 15.53
N ALA A 660 -0.67 -32.84 16.34
CA ALA A 660 -0.62 -31.98 17.52
C ALA A 660 0.40 -32.46 18.55
N ALA A 661 0.49 -33.77 18.79
CA ALA A 661 1.48 -34.34 19.71
C ALA A 661 2.92 -34.17 19.20
N GLU A 662 3.15 -34.39 17.90
CA GLU A 662 4.46 -34.24 17.25
C GLU A 662 4.95 -32.78 17.28
N LEU A 663 4.07 -31.83 17.02
CA LEU A 663 4.38 -30.39 17.03
C LEU A 663 4.27 -29.75 18.41
N GLY A 664 3.78 -30.47 19.42
CA GLY A 664 3.59 -29.97 20.79
C GLY A 664 2.52 -28.88 20.92
N ILE A 665 1.41 -29.01 20.19
CA ILE A 665 0.26 -28.10 20.19
C ILE A 665 -0.59 -28.34 21.46
N ASP A 666 -1.07 -27.26 22.10
CA ASP A 666 -1.77 -27.36 23.40
C ASP A 666 -3.14 -28.03 23.29
N GLU A 667 -3.86 -27.81 22.18
CA GLU A 667 -5.19 -28.36 21.97
C GLU A 667 -5.44 -28.68 20.49
N ALA A 668 -6.10 -29.81 20.21
CA ALA A 668 -6.40 -30.22 18.84
C ALA A 668 -7.82 -30.77 18.73
N ARG A 669 -8.53 -30.36 17.68
CA ARG A 669 -9.91 -30.78 17.39
C ARG A 669 -10.06 -31.12 15.90
N GLY A 670 -10.36 -32.40 15.62
CA GLY A 670 -10.64 -32.91 14.27
C GLY A 670 -12.14 -33.04 13.98
N GLY A 671 -12.48 -33.27 12.72
CA GLY A 671 -13.86 -33.49 12.25
C GLY A 671 -14.77 -32.26 12.32
N LEU A 672 -14.20 -31.05 12.35
CA LEU A 672 -14.95 -29.80 12.50
C LEU A 672 -15.49 -29.29 11.16
N ARG A 673 -16.74 -28.83 11.14
CA ARG A 673 -17.29 -28.05 10.02
C ARG A 673 -16.84 -26.59 10.11
N PRO A 674 -16.93 -25.81 9.02
CA PRO A 674 -16.63 -24.37 9.05
C PRO A 674 -17.34 -23.60 10.18
N ASP A 675 -18.62 -23.87 10.39
CA ASP A 675 -19.41 -23.25 11.46
C ASP A 675 -18.91 -23.64 12.86
N ASP A 676 -18.45 -24.88 13.02
CA ASP A 676 -17.88 -25.35 14.30
C ASP A 676 -16.56 -24.64 14.59
N LYS A 677 -15.68 -24.48 13.58
CA LYS A 677 -14.44 -23.71 13.73
C LYS A 677 -14.73 -22.26 14.13
N LEU A 678 -15.76 -21.65 13.53
CA LEU A 678 -16.20 -20.29 13.87
C LEU A 678 -16.73 -20.21 15.30
N ALA A 679 -17.50 -21.20 15.76
CA ALA A 679 -18.00 -21.26 17.13
C ALA A 679 -16.85 -21.34 18.15
N VAL A 680 -15.79 -22.11 17.86
CA VAL A 680 -14.57 -22.15 18.71
C VAL A 680 -13.91 -20.78 18.79
N LEU A 681 -13.76 -20.10 17.66
CA LEU A 681 -13.21 -18.74 17.60
C LEU A 681 -14.05 -17.76 18.43
N GLN A 682 -15.38 -17.80 18.30
CA GLN A 682 -16.29 -16.95 19.09
C GLN A 682 -16.18 -17.22 20.60
N GLN A 683 -16.05 -18.49 20.99
CA GLN A 683 -15.84 -18.86 22.39
C GLN A 683 -14.52 -18.27 22.93
N LEU A 684 -13.44 -18.29 22.15
CA LEU A 684 -12.18 -17.66 22.52
C LEU A 684 -12.31 -16.14 22.66
N HIS A 685 -13.02 -15.48 21.73
CA HIS A 685 -13.30 -14.05 21.84
C HIS A 685 -14.14 -13.70 23.07
N GLN A 686 -15.13 -14.52 23.44
CA GLN A 686 -15.92 -14.35 24.67
C GLN A 686 -15.06 -14.47 25.94
N GLN A 687 -13.97 -15.22 25.88
CA GLN A 687 -12.97 -15.32 26.96
C GLN A 687 -11.99 -14.13 26.97
N GLY A 688 -12.15 -13.16 26.05
CA GLY A 688 -11.26 -12.00 25.91
C GLY A 688 -9.93 -12.31 25.24
N ARG A 689 -9.79 -13.49 24.60
CA ARG A 689 -8.57 -13.89 23.87
C ARG A 689 -8.41 -13.11 22.58
N LYS A 690 -7.15 -12.95 22.15
CA LYS A 690 -6.78 -12.30 20.90
C LYS A 690 -6.17 -13.31 19.95
N VAL A 691 -6.87 -13.59 18.86
CA VAL A 691 -6.65 -14.81 18.07
C VAL A 691 -6.01 -14.50 16.71
N LEU A 692 -4.91 -15.20 16.44
CA LEU A 692 -4.28 -15.30 15.12
C LEU A 692 -4.72 -16.61 14.46
N MET A 693 -5.39 -16.55 13.31
CA MET A 693 -5.77 -17.72 12.52
C MET A 693 -4.84 -17.89 11.31
N LEU A 694 -4.29 -19.08 11.12
CA LEU A 694 -3.58 -19.48 9.90
C LEU A 694 -4.39 -20.53 9.14
N GLY A 695 -4.62 -20.33 7.86
CA GLY A 695 -5.37 -21.27 7.02
C GLY A 695 -5.06 -21.13 5.53
N ASP A 696 -5.52 -22.09 4.73
CA ASP A 696 -5.31 -22.12 3.27
C ASP A 696 -6.62 -22.30 2.47
N GLY A 697 -7.72 -22.72 3.12
CA GLY A 697 -8.90 -23.23 2.43
C GLY A 697 -10.07 -22.25 2.26
N VAL A 698 -10.93 -22.53 1.26
CA VAL A 698 -12.28 -21.93 1.11
C VAL A 698 -13.12 -22.17 2.37
N ASN A 699 -12.93 -23.33 3.00
CA ASN A 699 -13.65 -23.75 4.21
C ASN A 699 -13.32 -22.88 5.43
N ASP A 700 -12.20 -22.15 5.41
CA ASP A 700 -11.75 -21.33 6.52
C ASP A 700 -12.06 -19.83 6.34
N VAL A 701 -12.64 -19.44 5.19
CA VAL A 701 -12.97 -18.03 4.89
C VAL A 701 -13.80 -17.37 6.01
N PRO A 702 -14.87 -17.98 6.55
CA PRO A 702 -15.64 -17.37 7.63
C PRO A 702 -14.83 -17.16 8.92
N VAL A 703 -13.92 -18.09 9.21
CA VAL A 703 -13.08 -18.07 10.42
C VAL A 703 -11.96 -17.03 10.26
N LEU A 704 -11.31 -17.00 9.10
CA LEU A 704 -10.29 -16.01 8.73
C LEU A 704 -10.88 -14.60 8.81
N ALA A 705 -12.07 -14.37 8.24
CA ALA A 705 -12.72 -13.07 8.28
C ALA A 705 -13.14 -12.61 9.69
N ALA A 706 -13.37 -13.55 10.61
CA ALA A 706 -13.81 -13.26 11.97
C ALA A 706 -12.68 -13.15 13.00
N ALA A 707 -11.47 -13.63 12.68
CA ALA A 707 -10.32 -13.60 13.59
C ALA A 707 -9.82 -12.17 13.84
N ASP A 708 -9.13 -11.94 14.97
CA ASP A 708 -8.51 -10.63 15.22
C ASP A 708 -7.40 -10.34 14.20
N ILE A 709 -6.64 -11.37 13.82
CA ILE A 709 -5.68 -11.37 12.72
C ILE A 709 -5.77 -12.71 11.99
N SER A 710 -5.81 -12.67 10.67
CA SER A 710 -5.81 -13.84 9.81
C SER A 710 -4.67 -13.84 8.80
N VAL A 711 -4.06 -15.01 8.59
CA VAL A 711 -3.00 -15.23 7.61
C VAL A 711 -3.43 -16.37 6.68
N ALA A 712 -3.57 -16.05 5.40
CA ALA A 712 -3.80 -17.05 4.36
C ALA A 712 -2.46 -17.55 3.77
N MET A 713 -2.38 -18.83 3.44
CA MET A 713 -1.26 -19.38 2.67
C MET A 713 -1.26 -18.83 1.22
N GLY A 714 -0.09 -18.75 0.59
CA GLY A 714 0.05 -18.30 -0.80
C GLY A 714 -0.61 -19.25 -1.81
N SER A 715 -0.73 -20.54 -1.48
CA SER A 715 -1.51 -21.52 -2.22
C SER A 715 -3.02 -21.41 -2.04
N ALA A 716 -3.50 -20.54 -1.12
CA ALA A 716 -4.91 -20.42 -0.82
C ALA A 716 -5.73 -19.89 -2.01
N THR A 717 -7.03 -20.18 -1.98
CA THR A 717 -7.98 -19.64 -2.96
C THR A 717 -8.05 -18.11 -2.92
N ASP A 718 -8.41 -17.48 -4.05
CA ASP A 718 -8.49 -16.01 -4.13
C ASP A 718 -9.49 -15.42 -3.13
N LEU A 719 -10.56 -16.17 -2.82
CA LEU A 719 -11.52 -15.78 -1.78
C LEU A 719 -10.89 -15.77 -0.38
N ALA A 720 -10.04 -16.74 -0.05
CA ALA A 720 -9.31 -16.78 1.21
C ALA A 720 -8.26 -15.66 1.29
N LYS A 721 -7.52 -15.40 0.20
CA LYS A 721 -6.51 -14.32 0.12
C LYS A 721 -7.11 -12.93 0.27
N THR A 722 -8.29 -12.70 -0.31
CA THR A 722 -8.98 -11.40 -0.24
C THR A 722 -9.66 -11.15 1.12
N SER A 723 -10.02 -12.22 1.82
CA SER A 723 -10.66 -12.16 3.14
C SER A 723 -9.66 -12.10 4.30
N ALA A 724 -8.43 -12.60 4.11
CA ALA A 724 -7.40 -12.60 5.14
C ALA A 724 -6.69 -11.24 5.30
N ASP A 725 -6.16 -10.98 6.49
CA ASP A 725 -5.45 -9.73 6.82
C ASP A 725 -3.99 -9.71 6.36
N ALA A 726 -3.41 -10.90 6.15
CA ALA A 726 -2.12 -11.09 5.51
C ALA A 726 -2.10 -12.38 4.66
N VAL A 727 -1.20 -12.42 3.68
CA VAL A 727 -0.99 -13.55 2.77
C VAL A 727 0.48 -13.94 2.76
N LEU A 728 0.75 -15.22 3.01
CA LEU A 728 2.09 -15.79 3.04
C LEU A 728 2.50 -16.29 1.63
N LEU A 729 3.01 -15.39 0.80
CA LEU A 729 3.35 -15.65 -0.60
C LEU A 729 4.37 -16.77 -0.78
N SER A 730 5.33 -16.88 0.13
CA SER A 730 6.39 -17.91 0.07
C SER A 730 5.95 -19.30 0.52
N ASN A 731 4.75 -19.43 1.11
CA ASN A 731 4.31 -20.64 1.83
C ASN A 731 5.27 -21.14 2.93
N ARG A 732 6.27 -20.33 3.34
CA ARG A 732 7.21 -20.66 4.42
C ARG A 732 6.80 -20.00 5.72
N LEU A 733 6.51 -20.83 6.71
CA LEU A 733 6.11 -20.42 8.06
C LEU A 733 7.20 -19.61 8.78
N ASP A 734 8.47 -19.74 8.38
CA ASP A 734 9.58 -18.93 8.89
C ASP A 734 9.35 -17.41 8.75
N ALA A 735 8.67 -16.97 7.69
CA ALA A 735 8.41 -15.55 7.49
C ALA A 735 7.50 -14.96 8.59
N LEU A 736 6.62 -15.78 9.18
CA LEU A 736 5.77 -15.37 10.30
C LEU A 736 6.57 -15.18 11.59
N ILE A 737 7.58 -16.00 11.83
CA ILE A 737 8.50 -15.84 12.96
C ILE A 737 9.17 -14.46 12.89
N HIS A 738 9.69 -14.12 11.71
CA HIS A 738 10.26 -12.79 11.46
C HIS A 738 9.23 -11.67 11.58
N ALA A 739 7.98 -11.91 11.16
CA ALA A 739 6.91 -10.94 11.28
C ALA A 739 6.57 -10.60 12.74
N PHE A 740 6.53 -11.59 13.63
CA PHE A 740 6.29 -11.36 15.06
C PHE A 740 7.39 -10.49 15.69
N ASP A 741 8.64 -10.68 15.30
CA ASP A 741 9.76 -9.86 15.77
C ASP A 741 9.73 -8.45 15.19
N LEU A 742 9.43 -8.32 13.90
CA LEU A 742 9.32 -7.03 13.26
C LEU A 742 8.15 -6.23 13.82
N ALA A 743 6.99 -6.84 14.08
CA ALA A 743 5.83 -6.18 14.70
C ALA A 743 6.19 -5.54 16.05
N ARG A 744 6.94 -6.25 16.92
CA ARG A 744 7.42 -5.71 18.20
C ARG A 744 8.41 -4.57 18.01
N ARG A 745 9.37 -4.72 17.09
CA ARG A 745 10.34 -3.66 16.77
C ARG A 745 9.65 -2.42 16.21
N THR A 746 8.67 -2.59 15.34
CA THR A 746 7.87 -1.50 14.76
C THR A 746 7.14 -0.74 15.85
N ARG A 747 6.45 -1.43 16.78
CA ARG A 747 5.80 -0.78 17.93
C ARG A 747 6.78 0.02 18.77
N ARG A 748 7.96 -0.55 19.07
CA ARG A 748 9.00 0.13 19.82
C ARG A 748 9.48 1.40 19.10
N VAL A 749 9.77 1.32 17.81
CA VAL A 749 10.20 2.49 17.00
C VAL A 749 9.12 3.56 16.93
N ILE A 750 7.85 3.18 16.81
CA ILE A 750 6.72 4.13 16.85
C ILE A 750 6.70 4.86 18.21
N VAL A 751 6.77 4.12 19.32
CA VAL A 751 6.78 4.73 20.66
C VAL A 751 8.01 5.63 20.86
N GLU A 752 9.21 5.20 20.46
CA GLU A 752 10.43 6.02 20.49
C GLU A 752 10.24 7.33 19.72
N ASN A 753 9.66 7.26 18.52
CA ASN A 753 9.42 8.43 17.68
C ASN A 753 8.36 9.38 18.27
N LEU A 754 7.26 8.85 18.81
CA LEU A 754 6.22 9.66 19.46
C LEU A 754 6.73 10.34 20.73
N VAL A 755 7.49 9.61 21.56
CA VAL A 755 8.11 10.16 22.78
C VAL A 755 9.12 11.25 22.42
N TRP A 756 9.98 11.03 21.42
CA TRP A 756 10.93 12.03 20.95
C TRP A 756 10.24 13.30 20.43
N ALA A 757 9.24 13.14 19.55
CA ALA A 757 8.50 14.27 19.00
C ALA A 757 7.77 15.07 20.09
N GLY A 758 7.15 14.38 21.05
CA GLY A 758 6.50 14.99 22.21
C GLY A 758 7.48 15.73 23.12
N LEU A 759 8.62 15.12 23.44
CA LEU A 759 9.65 15.71 24.31
C LEU A 759 10.25 16.96 23.67
N TYR A 760 10.61 16.89 22.38
CA TYR A 760 11.16 18.03 21.65
C TYR A 760 10.20 19.23 21.67
N ASN A 761 8.93 19.00 21.30
CA ASN A 761 7.92 20.07 21.27
C ASN A 761 7.58 20.60 22.68
N GLY A 762 7.51 19.69 23.67
CA GLY A 762 7.25 20.03 25.07
C GLY A 762 8.35 20.88 25.70
N LEU A 763 9.60 20.76 25.24
CA LEU A 763 10.71 21.60 25.69
C LEU A 763 10.83 22.89 24.88
N MET A 764 10.73 22.83 23.55
CA MET A 764 10.97 24.01 22.72
C MET A 764 9.91 25.09 22.86
N LEU A 765 8.63 24.74 23.00
CA LEU A 765 7.58 25.76 23.11
C LEU A 765 7.69 26.63 24.37
N PRO A 766 7.90 26.08 25.59
CA PRO A 766 8.12 26.90 26.78
C PRO A 766 9.37 27.77 26.70
N PHE A 767 10.49 27.24 26.19
CA PHE A 767 11.71 28.02 26.05
C PHE A 767 11.59 29.12 24.97
N ALA A 768 10.82 28.87 23.91
CA ALA A 768 10.45 29.91 22.93
C ALA A 768 9.57 30.98 23.59
N ALA A 769 8.58 30.59 24.39
CA ALA A 769 7.71 31.51 25.13
C ALA A 769 8.45 32.40 26.14
N LEU A 770 9.52 31.88 26.75
CA LEU A 770 10.43 32.63 27.63
C LEU A 770 11.43 33.52 26.86
N GLY A 771 11.48 33.40 25.53
CA GLY A 771 12.42 34.10 24.67
C GLY A 771 13.87 33.64 24.81
N TRP A 772 14.09 32.38 25.21
CA TRP A 772 15.43 31.76 25.27
C TRP A 772 15.83 31.08 23.96
N ILE A 773 14.83 30.75 23.14
CA ILE A 773 15.03 30.15 21.82
C ILE A 773 14.79 31.20 20.75
N THR A 774 15.78 31.37 19.89
CA THR A 774 15.58 32.12 18.65
C THR A 774 14.86 31.23 17.61
N PRO A 775 14.00 31.81 16.76
CA PRO A 775 13.49 31.23 15.53
C PRO A 775 14.49 30.37 14.73
N VAL A 776 15.78 30.73 14.72
CA VAL A 776 16.85 29.94 14.07
C VAL A 776 16.93 28.56 14.70
N TRP A 777 17.08 28.51 16.02
CA TRP A 777 17.16 27.26 16.78
C TRP A 777 15.84 26.47 16.71
N ALA A 778 14.70 27.15 16.62
CA ALA A 778 13.42 26.51 16.40
C ALA A 778 13.36 25.79 15.03
N ALA A 779 13.77 26.47 13.94
CA ALA A 779 13.76 25.89 12.58
C ALA A 779 14.73 24.70 12.45
N VAL A 780 15.96 24.85 12.97
CA VAL A 780 16.97 23.78 12.97
C VAL A 780 16.50 22.59 13.80
N GLY A 781 16.01 22.83 15.02
CA GLY A 781 15.54 21.78 15.91
C GLY A 781 14.39 20.98 15.29
N MET A 782 13.45 21.65 14.62
CA MET A 782 12.30 20.99 13.98
C MET A 782 12.75 20.07 12.85
N SER A 783 13.71 20.55 12.04
CA SER A 783 14.28 19.80 10.92
C SER A 783 15.01 18.55 11.41
N ILE A 784 15.84 18.69 12.46
CA ILE A 784 16.56 17.57 13.10
C ILE A 784 15.57 16.57 13.73
N SER A 785 14.53 17.08 14.40
CA SER A 785 13.53 16.24 15.06
C SER A 785 12.79 15.35 14.05
N SER A 786 12.29 15.94 12.97
CA SER A 786 11.59 15.22 11.90
C SER A 786 12.52 14.23 11.20
N LEU A 787 13.77 14.61 10.92
CA LEU A 787 14.75 13.73 10.29
C LEU A 787 15.11 12.53 11.20
N THR A 788 15.21 12.75 12.51
CA THR A 788 15.52 11.69 13.49
C THR A 788 14.42 10.64 13.51
N VAL A 789 13.16 11.06 13.51
CA VAL A 789 11.99 10.15 13.44
C VAL A 789 12.04 9.29 12.16
N VAL A 790 12.34 9.90 11.02
CA VAL A 790 12.43 9.19 9.73
C VAL A 790 13.61 8.21 9.71
N LEU A 791 14.79 8.65 10.13
CA LEU A 791 15.98 7.79 10.17
C LEU A 791 15.80 6.63 11.16
N ASN A 792 15.13 6.85 12.29
CA ASN A 792 14.81 5.80 13.24
C ASN A 792 13.83 4.78 12.63
N ALA A 793 12.81 5.24 11.91
CA ALA A 793 11.89 4.38 11.16
C ALA A 793 12.60 3.54 10.09
N LEU A 794 13.57 4.11 9.37
CA LEU A 794 14.36 3.38 8.37
C LEU A 794 15.19 2.23 8.95
N ARG A 795 15.45 2.18 10.26
CA ARG A 795 16.10 1.01 10.90
C ARG A 795 15.29 -0.27 10.72
N LEU A 796 13.98 -0.18 10.52
CA LEU A 796 13.10 -1.32 10.25
C LEU A 796 13.37 -1.96 8.87
N THR A 797 14.00 -1.25 7.94
CA THR A 797 14.36 -1.78 6.61
C THR A 797 15.60 -2.68 6.62
N ARG A 798 16.37 -2.69 7.72
CA ARG A 798 17.57 -3.54 7.83
C ARG A 798 17.12 -4.97 8.14
N GLN A 799 17.33 -5.88 7.19
CA GLN A 799 17.02 -7.30 7.37
C GLN A 799 17.73 -7.86 8.62
N PRO A 800 17.05 -8.63 9.47
CA PRO A 800 17.74 -9.47 10.44
C PRO A 800 18.68 -10.41 9.69
N LYS A 801 19.94 -10.52 10.11
CA LYS A 801 20.80 -11.62 9.65
C LYS A 801 20.05 -12.92 9.93
N ALA A 802 19.80 -13.73 8.91
CA ALA A 802 19.22 -15.06 9.07
C ALA A 802 20.06 -15.82 10.10
N GLN A 803 19.47 -16.14 11.26
CA GLN A 803 20.02 -17.15 12.13
C GLN A 803 19.74 -18.47 11.43
N VAL A 804 20.71 -18.98 10.70
CA VAL A 804 20.69 -20.36 10.22
C VAL A 804 20.67 -21.23 11.47
N PHE A 805 19.49 -21.72 11.85
CA PHE A 805 19.40 -22.84 12.77
C PHE A 805 19.94 -24.04 12.01
N THR A 806 21.23 -24.31 12.16
CA THR A 806 21.81 -25.59 11.80
C THR A 806 21.15 -26.63 12.68
N ALA A 807 20.15 -27.34 12.15
CA ALA A 807 19.75 -28.63 12.70
C ALA A 807 20.99 -29.53 12.63
N THR A 808 21.57 -29.85 13.79
CA THR A 808 22.56 -30.92 13.90
C THR A 808 21.88 -32.20 13.43
N PRO A 809 22.36 -32.86 12.36
CA PRO A 809 21.82 -34.15 11.97
C PRO A 809 22.15 -35.14 13.09
N ASP A 810 21.12 -35.59 13.81
CA ASP A 810 21.23 -36.67 14.79
C ASP A 810 21.41 -37.98 14.02
N THR A 811 22.62 -38.22 13.51
CA THR A 811 23.02 -39.52 12.98
C THR A 811 23.24 -40.45 14.17
N ARG A 812 22.16 -41.02 14.69
CA ARG A 812 22.28 -42.25 15.49
C ARG A 812 22.71 -43.37 14.54
N PRO A 813 23.86 -44.02 14.76
CA PRO A 813 24.20 -45.21 14.00
C PRO A 813 23.19 -46.32 14.33
N LEU A 814 22.66 -46.96 13.28
CA LEU A 814 21.87 -48.17 13.40
C LEU A 814 22.69 -49.24 14.16
N PRO A 815 22.12 -49.93 15.17
CA PRO A 815 22.79 -51.05 15.81
C PRO A 815 22.98 -52.19 14.81
N ALA A 816 24.18 -52.79 14.85
CA ALA A 816 24.63 -53.89 14.01
C ALA A 816 23.86 -55.20 14.23
#